data_AF-W3A670-F1
#
_entry.id   AF-W3A670-F1
#
_cell.length_a   1.000
_cell.length_b   1.000
_cell.length_c   1.000
_cell.angle_alpha   90.00
_cell.angle_beta   90.00
_cell.angle_gamma   90.00
#
_symmetry.space_group_name_H-M   'P 1'
#
loop_
_entity.id
_entity.type
_entity.pdbx_description
1 polymer ?
#
loop_
_entity_poly.entity_id
_entity_poly.type
_entity_poly.pdbx_seq_one_letter_code
_entity_poly.pdbx_strand_id
1 'polypeptide(L)'
;MAPFTTDASTRSSRPPRPSALPEPEPVSSVWEQAAGQHHDAPMQLSKKKKSYSTSNVKRRASTSPRRKLEAFRSTQLVLWRRRYFEGILRWEAALRMIFVDFPKLAFRRIEGARTIVSFFFVYVMLQALAILWGFLFNVGAVLGENMSTIVTMPLIQAICVLVVYVSVMGIVLSFGRATWILTWQSLQNFPLIRRIIACECSPQAVILTVAMPMLIILPSLIMVPSHCSSAVLPGSSSLVQAVCEESYLKLLTDKHPVFQRALRISTAIAICQFIQLCLEILPRWRSALAGLGTVKTFFLGGWLLGMNFLGGLWTVEWTARHFGLKITPLSDLSNYQWEIFGMTLLVGWILWFLAITCFTFPNVSECDSNKKALCGFFERLKFTFAVGQGIVFFRACVHPHMGFVHAQLELTIINLLLPSIYVVSLICLRMVSLLSMRAVVIDGPLALGMSGIVFIGSKMTEKPHVFVVVSLFFFDRFLRSEAASSLSEMGQTLQQMLQETSSNKKHPLLGHRTAKKFVYLALAILLLFVGAISGFSVLSVLQKSAKWFPDATSVEYEDNSIHIHHTGVVKLHLGLANDTNPAITIDDPLYASCSSRWNGLSLIDLAFFAEAAYFNPLSNDTAEFISTIFDNELGDIHVHLPALNTKTGSKLDFFEAYIPKLNTSVISVRGTDIWRFTDFVEDVKMFFEPVVFSVLSSIFPTIRIWPDVTFSTLIELYSEMTGLFGLQHESWYYHELLDYVTSRTDRKVVLTGHSMGGGIARLVGSIVGTTSVTFSPPGFVQSYSKLIHHIGGTSMKVDRTSLHHRNFAVVPEYDPITMIDAQAGMTQKISCDTPHLSMQLSCHMLEGTICNLVEHCGSPRRRISSCLFKHNIAGATEDMLPRVLATISKPEIYVSFGVTVSIALSMLLRRRHRKMRTPLSSPSNRRKKNNISGFPHSSRDLQPPHPSLYVRRNSVI
;
A
#
# COMPACT_ATOMS: atom_id res chain seq x y z
N MET A 1 -9.95 20.21 -22.33
CA MET A 1 -10.70 21.02 -23.31
C MET A 1 -12.18 20.79 -23.13
N ALA A 2 -12.96 21.86 -23.22
CA ALA A 2 -14.42 21.95 -23.32
C ALA A 2 -14.72 23.40 -23.81
N PRO A 3 -15.93 23.77 -24.25
CA PRO A 3 -17.15 22.95 -24.39
C PRO A 3 -17.75 22.98 -25.81
N PHE A 4 -18.84 22.24 -26.03
CA PHE A 4 -19.85 22.59 -27.03
C PHE A 4 -21.24 22.51 -26.40
N THR A 5 -22.05 23.52 -26.67
CA THR A 5 -23.44 23.69 -26.23
C THR A 5 -24.34 23.86 -27.45
N THR A 6 -25.53 23.25 -27.44
CA THR A 6 -26.66 23.68 -28.27
C THR A 6 -27.99 23.30 -27.60
N ASP A 7 -28.83 24.30 -27.36
CA ASP A 7 -30.26 24.16 -27.08
C ASP A 7 -31.07 24.24 -28.38
N ALA A 8 -32.20 23.53 -28.48
CA ALA A 8 -33.42 23.98 -29.18
C ALA A 8 -34.60 23.01 -28.92
N SER A 9 -35.83 23.49 -29.08
CA SER A 9 -37.06 22.83 -28.62
C SER A 9 -38.20 22.76 -29.65
N THR A 10 -39.10 21.78 -29.49
CA THR A 10 -40.60 21.87 -29.54
C THR A 10 -41.36 20.77 -30.32
N ARG A 11 -42.49 20.32 -29.72
CA ARG A 11 -43.74 19.74 -30.31
C ARG A 11 -43.65 18.41 -31.11
N SER A 12 -44.69 17.56 -31.22
CA SER A 12 -45.96 17.35 -30.49
C SER A 12 -46.77 16.18 -31.10
N SER A 13 -47.14 15.11 -30.35
CA SER A 13 -48.39 14.34 -30.58
C SER A 13 -48.75 13.33 -29.47
N ARG A 14 -50.03 13.36 -29.07
CA ARG A 14 -50.86 12.36 -28.33
C ARG A 14 -52.18 12.25 -29.15
N PRO A 15 -53.15 11.32 -28.96
CA PRO A 15 -53.71 10.80 -27.68
C PRO A 15 -54.17 9.30 -27.81
N PRO A 16 -55.21 8.73 -27.15
CA PRO A 16 -56.04 9.15 -25.99
C PRO A 16 -56.18 8.12 -24.85
N ARG A 17 -57.10 8.43 -23.90
CA ARG A 17 -57.44 7.72 -22.65
C ARG A 17 -58.97 7.72 -22.47
N PRO A 18 -59.55 6.85 -21.62
CA PRO A 18 -60.57 7.29 -20.62
C PRO A 18 -60.20 6.76 -19.19
N SER A 19 -60.34 7.43 -18.03
CA SER A 19 -61.47 8.10 -17.31
C SER A 19 -62.58 7.12 -16.85
N ALA A 20 -63.09 7.09 -15.60
CA ALA A 20 -63.00 8.00 -14.42
C ALA A 20 -63.18 7.20 -13.08
N LEU A 21 -62.59 7.59 -11.92
CA LEU A 21 -63.15 8.31 -10.72
C LEU A 21 -64.31 7.61 -9.92
N PRO A 22 -64.53 7.89 -8.60
CA PRO A 22 -63.73 8.61 -7.57
C PRO A 22 -63.59 7.89 -6.19
N GLU A 23 -62.92 8.52 -5.21
CA GLU A 23 -62.91 8.18 -3.76
C GLU A 23 -64.21 8.61 -3.03
N PRO A 24 -64.44 8.19 -1.76
CA PRO A 24 -64.07 9.08 -0.64
C PRO A 24 -63.63 8.40 0.70
N GLU A 25 -62.85 9.15 1.51
CA GLU A 25 -62.74 9.05 2.99
C GLU A 25 -63.73 10.03 3.67
N PRO A 26 -63.86 10.12 5.02
CA PRO A 26 -63.82 9.12 6.10
C PRO A 26 -65.09 9.22 6.99
N VAL A 27 -65.17 8.53 8.15
CA VAL A 27 -65.78 8.99 9.45
C VAL A 27 -65.78 7.85 10.50
N SER A 28 -65.98 8.22 11.78
CA SER A 28 -65.71 7.48 13.01
C SER A 28 -66.93 6.78 13.68
N SER A 29 -66.59 5.96 14.69
CA SER A 29 -67.28 5.82 16.00
C SER A 29 -68.32 4.70 16.27
N VAL A 30 -68.42 4.35 17.57
CA VAL A 30 -69.45 3.53 18.28
C VAL A 30 -69.43 2.01 17.98
N TRP A 31 -69.09 1.08 18.90
CA TRP A 31 -69.69 0.63 20.20
C TRP A 31 -71.07 -0.06 20.12
N GLU A 32 -71.10 -1.40 20.18
CA GLU A 32 -72.04 -2.27 20.92
C GLU A 32 -71.67 -3.74 20.60
N GLN A 33 -71.35 -4.62 21.56
CA GLN A 33 -72.25 -5.38 22.45
C GLN A 33 -73.27 -6.29 21.72
N ALA A 34 -72.99 -7.59 21.76
CA ALA A 34 -73.99 -8.65 21.70
C ALA A 34 -73.58 -9.79 22.65
N ALA A 35 -74.53 -10.35 23.38
CA ALA A 35 -74.33 -11.39 24.41
C ALA A 35 -75.28 -12.59 24.19
N GLY A 36 -74.97 -13.73 24.81
CA GLY A 36 -75.75 -14.99 24.74
C GLY A 36 -74.81 -16.20 24.81
N GLN A 37 -74.59 -16.89 25.94
CA GLN A 37 -75.48 -17.85 26.64
C GLN A 37 -75.75 -19.14 25.82
N HIS A 38 -75.76 -20.37 26.35
CA HIS A 38 -75.36 -20.96 27.66
C HIS A 38 -75.15 -22.50 27.47
N HIS A 39 -74.95 -23.24 28.59
CA HIS A 39 -74.89 -24.72 28.79
C HIS A 39 -73.51 -25.38 28.79
N ASP A 40 -73.22 -26.40 29.61
CA ASP A 40 -73.60 -26.67 31.02
C ASP A 40 -72.57 -27.64 31.64
N ALA A 41 -72.57 -27.79 32.97
CA ALA A 41 -71.53 -28.52 33.75
C ALA A 41 -71.90 -30.02 33.98
N PRO A 42 -71.38 -30.79 34.98
CA PRO A 42 -70.16 -30.69 35.81
C PRO A 42 -69.39 -32.03 36.00
N MET A 43 -68.24 -32.04 36.70
CA MET A 43 -67.95 -33.11 37.68
C MET A 43 -66.97 -32.71 38.80
N GLN A 44 -67.22 -33.24 40.00
CA GLN A 44 -66.39 -33.12 41.22
C GLN A 44 -65.24 -34.15 41.16
N LEU A 45 -64.17 -34.16 41.97
CA LEU A 45 -64.00 -34.06 43.43
C LEU A 45 -62.52 -33.61 43.67
N SER A 46 -61.96 -33.34 44.86
CA SER A 46 -62.33 -33.66 46.23
C SER A 46 -61.76 -32.62 47.24
N LYS A 47 -61.29 -33.07 48.42
CA LYS A 47 -60.74 -32.26 49.52
C LYS A 47 -59.67 -33.07 50.27
N LYS A 48 -58.69 -32.40 50.88
CA LYS A 48 -58.09 -32.87 52.15
C LYS A 48 -57.82 -31.70 53.09
N LYS A 49 -58.61 -31.62 54.17
CA LYS A 49 -58.36 -30.79 55.34
C LYS A 49 -57.33 -31.48 56.24
N LYS A 50 -56.56 -30.71 57.01
CA LYS A 50 -56.25 -31.03 58.42
C LYS A 50 -56.25 -29.74 59.26
N SER A 51 -56.33 -29.92 60.58
CA SER A 51 -57.03 -29.02 61.50
C SER A 51 -56.10 -28.38 62.54
N TYR A 52 -56.41 -27.12 62.91
CA TYR A 52 -56.20 -26.44 64.21
C TYR A 52 -54.92 -26.67 65.03
N SER A 53 -54.26 -25.56 65.36
CA SER A 53 -54.03 -25.19 66.77
C SER A 53 -53.96 -23.67 66.93
N THR A 54 -54.53 -23.14 68.01
CA THR A 54 -54.65 -21.70 68.30
C THR A 54 -53.68 -21.26 69.37
N SER A 55 -53.01 -20.11 69.19
CA SER A 55 -52.63 -19.26 70.32
C SER A 55 -52.67 -17.77 69.96
N ASN A 56 -53.39 -17.00 70.77
CA ASN A 56 -53.49 -15.56 70.65
C ASN A 56 -52.30 -14.89 71.34
N VAL A 57 -51.46 -14.16 70.61
CA VAL A 57 -50.61 -13.10 71.20
C VAL A 57 -50.66 -11.85 70.33
N LYS A 58 -51.46 -10.87 70.75
CA LYS A 58 -51.33 -9.48 70.28
C LYS A 58 -49.97 -8.94 70.70
N ARG A 59 -48.96 -9.00 69.84
CA ARG A 59 -47.76 -8.14 69.94
C ARG A 59 -47.78 -7.08 68.85
N ARG A 60 -48.15 -5.85 69.25
CA ARG A 60 -47.82 -4.62 68.50
C ARG A 60 -46.31 -4.58 68.32
N ALA A 61 -45.81 -5.00 67.16
CA ALA A 61 -44.39 -4.86 66.84
C ALA A 61 -44.10 -3.38 66.56
N SER A 62 -43.38 -2.74 67.47
CA SER A 62 -42.76 -1.45 67.22
C SER A 62 -41.75 -1.61 66.08
N THR A 63 -42.13 -1.21 64.87
CA THR A 63 -41.20 -1.12 63.75
C THR A 63 -40.12 -0.10 64.11
N SER A 64 -38.90 -0.58 64.41
CA SER A 64 -37.80 0.32 64.78
C SER A 64 -37.55 1.33 63.65
N PRO A 65 -37.14 2.58 63.97
CA PRO A 65 -36.79 3.57 62.95
C PRO A 65 -35.74 3.03 61.96
N ARG A 66 -34.83 2.18 62.44
CA ARG A 66 -33.79 1.50 61.64
C ARG A 66 -34.39 0.61 60.55
N ARG A 67 -35.36 -0.25 60.86
CA ARG A 67 -36.04 -1.09 59.84
C ARG A 67 -36.89 -0.27 58.85
N LYS A 68 -37.52 0.81 59.29
CA LYS A 68 -38.22 1.74 58.38
C LYS A 68 -37.23 2.49 57.46
N LEU A 69 -36.09 2.91 57.98
CA LEU A 69 -35.02 3.55 57.20
C LEU A 69 -34.38 2.57 56.21
N GLU A 70 -34.17 1.31 56.59
CA GLU A 70 -33.68 0.23 55.72
C GLU A 70 -34.70 -0.12 54.61
N ALA A 71 -36.00 -0.20 54.93
CA ALA A 71 -37.06 -0.41 53.95
C ALA A 71 -37.24 0.81 53.01
N PHE A 72 -37.08 2.03 53.51
CA PHE A 72 -37.10 3.24 52.69
C PHE A 72 -35.86 3.31 51.78
N ARG A 73 -34.67 3.02 52.32
CA ARG A 73 -33.42 2.92 51.55
C ARG A 73 -33.49 1.83 50.49
N SER A 74 -34.05 0.66 50.78
CA SER A 74 -34.20 -0.40 49.77
C SER A 74 -35.19 0.01 48.67
N THR A 75 -36.31 0.66 49.02
CA THR A 75 -37.28 1.19 48.04
C THR A 75 -36.65 2.27 47.15
N GLN A 76 -35.91 3.23 47.73
CA GLN A 76 -35.14 4.23 46.99
C GLN A 76 -34.06 3.58 46.10
N LEU A 77 -33.31 2.60 46.61
CA LEU A 77 -32.28 1.89 45.88
C LEU A 77 -32.86 1.15 44.65
N VAL A 78 -34.05 0.57 44.76
CA VAL A 78 -34.78 -0.06 43.65
C VAL A 78 -35.22 1.00 42.62
N LEU A 79 -35.75 2.14 43.05
CA LEU A 79 -36.12 3.25 42.15
C LEU A 79 -34.92 3.81 41.39
N TRP A 80 -33.81 4.06 42.09
CA TRP A 80 -32.56 4.51 41.47
C TRP A 80 -31.99 3.46 40.51
N ARG A 81 -31.89 2.19 40.91
CA ARG A 81 -31.46 1.10 40.02
C ARG A 81 -32.30 1.04 38.75
N ARG A 82 -33.62 1.21 38.86
CA ARG A 82 -34.53 1.28 37.70
C ARG A 82 -34.22 2.46 36.79
N ARG A 83 -34.02 3.68 37.34
CA ARG A 83 -33.65 4.87 36.55
C ARG A 83 -32.33 4.70 35.79
N TYR A 84 -31.29 4.21 36.46
CA TYR A 84 -29.98 3.96 35.84
C TYR A 84 -30.06 2.90 34.74
N PHE A 85 -30.77 1.79 34.97
CA PHE A 85 -31.00 0.76 33.95
C PHE A 85 -31.82 1.28 32.76
N GLU A 86 -32.87 2.07 33.02
CA GLU A 86 -33.68 2.69 31.97
C GLU A 86 -32.88 3.71 31.14
N GLY A 87 -31.95 4.44 31.75
CA GLY A 87 -30.99 5.30 31.06
C GLY A 87 -30.10 4.54 30.08
N ILE A 88 -29.57 3.38 30.48
CA ILE A 88 -28.80 2.48 29.60
C ILE A 88 -29.66 2.02 28.40
N LEU A 89 -30.93 1.65 28.62
CA LEU A 89 -31.83 1.23 27.54
C LEU A 89 -32.23 2.38 26.59
N ARG A 90 -32.40 3.60 27.10
CA ARG A 90 -32.64 4.79 26.25
C ARG A 90 -31.41 5.10 25.38
N TRP A 91 -30.20 4.90 25.92
CA TRP A 91 -28.96 5.04 25.15
C TRP A 91 -28.82 3.97 24.07
N GLU A 92 -29.17 2.71 24.36
CA GLU A 92 -29.26 1.65 23.34
C GLU A 92 -30.17 2.07 22.17
N ALA A 93 -31.35 2.61 22.48
CA ALA A 93 -32.32 3.04 21.47
C ALA A 93 -31.79 4.20 20.61
N ALA A 94 -31.15 5.20 21.23
CA ALA A 94 -30.54 6.33 20.51
C ALA A 94 -29.42 5.87 19.56
N LEU A 95 -28.53 5.00 20.03
CA LEU A 95 -27.44 4.46 19.21
C LEU A 95 -27.97 3.56 18.07
N ARG A 96 -29.00 2.74 18.31
CA ARG A 96 -29.64 1.94 17.25
C ARG A 96 -30.31 2.83 16.20
N MET A 97 -30.93 3.95 16.59
CA MET A 97 -31.50 4.91 15.65
C MET A 97 -30.44 5.42 14.66
N ILE A 98 -29.26 5.81 15.17
CA ILE A 98 -28.15 6.36 14.38
C ILE A 98 -27.46 5.29 13.53
N PHE A 99 -27.02 4.17 14.13
CA PHE A 99 -26.17 3.19 13.45
C PHE A 99 -26.92 2.09 12.71
N VAL A 100 -28.20 1.85 13.06
CA VAL A 100 -28.97 0.71 12.54
C VAL A 100 -30.16 1.17 11.70
N ASP A 101 -30.94 2.15 12.14
CA ASP A 101 -32.18 2.53 11.47
C ASP A 101 -32.02 3.65 10.43
N PHE A 102 -31.16 4.65 10.67
CA PHE A 102 -30.83 5.66 9.67
C PHE A 102 -30.22 5.07 8.38
N PRO A 103 -29.24 4.13 8.41
CA PRO A 103 -28.76 3.47 7.19
C PRO A 103 -29.83 2.65 6.46
N LYS A 104 -30.78 2.01 7.18
CA LYS A 104 -31.93 1.33 6.55
C LYS A 104 -32.84 2.32 5.83
N LEU A 105 -33.08 3.49 6.42
CA LEU A 105 -33.87 4.55 5.82
C LEU A 105 -33.18 5.11 4.56
N ALA A 106 -31.88 5.37 4.63
CA ALA A 106 -31.08 5.82 3.49
C ALA A 106 -31.14 4.82 2.31
N PHE A 107 -30.92 3.52 2.58
CA PHE A 107 -31.03 2.46 1.56
C PHE A 107 -32.46 2.23 1.02
N ARG A 108 -33.50 2.67 1.73
CA ARG A 108 -34.89 2.65 1.22
C ARG A 108 -35.23 3.89 0.38
N ARG A 109 -34.63 5.04 0.69
CA ARG A 109 -34.96 6.33 0.08
C ARG A 109 -34.15 6.65 -1.17
N ILE A 110 -32.91 6.12 -1.27
CA ILE A 110 -32.02 6.35 -2.39
C ILE A 110 -31.87 5.03 -3.17
N GLU A 111 -32.49 4.98 -4.34
CA GLU A 111 -32.36 3.85 -5.26
C GLU A 111 -30.89 3.66 -5.68
N GLY A 112 -30.42 2.42 -5.79
CA GLY A 112 -29.02 2.11 -6.11
C GLY A 112 -28.00 2.36 -4.99
N ALA A 113 -28.33 3.01 -3.87
CA ALA A 113 -27.35 3.34 -2.82
C ALA A 113 -26.60 2.13 -2.24
N ARG A 114 -27.26 0.98 -2.06
CA ARG A 114 -26.61 -0.28 -1.63
C ARG A 114 -25.53 -0.73 -2.61
N THR A 115 -25.77 -0.55 -3.90
CA THR A 115 -24.87 -0.90 -5.00
C THR A 115 -23.68 0.05 -5.02
N ILE A 116 -23.92 1.37 -5.00
CA ILE A 116 -22.88 2.41 -4.96
C ILE A 116 -21.94 2.22 -3.76
N VAL A 117 -22.49 2.06 -2.55
CA VAL A 117 -21.70 1.83 -1.32
C VAL A 117 -20.88 0.55 -1.40
N SER A 118 -21.40 -0.51 -2.02
CA SER A 118 -20.65 -1.77 -2.20
C SER A 118 -19.55 -1.65 -3.25
N PHE A 119 -19.79 -0.95 -4.36
CA PHE A 119 -18.74 -0.66 -5.36
C PHE A 119 -17.65 0.25 -4.80
N PHE A 120 -18.00 1.30 -4.07
CA PHE A 120 -17.04 2.17 -3.40
C PHE A 120 -16.15 1.40 -2.41
N PHE A 121 -16.75 0.54 -1.58
CA PHE A 121 -15.99 -0.32 -0.67
C PHE A 121 -15.03 -1.26 -1.43
N VAL A 122 -15.50 -1.93 -2.49
CA VAL A 122 -14.64 -2.79 -3.33
C VAL A 122 -13.52 -1.99 -3.99
N TYR A 123 -13.81 -0.78 -4.48
CA TYR A 123 -12.84 0.11 -5.12
C TYR A 123 -11.70 0.48 -4.14
N VAL A 124 -12.04 0.97 -2.94
CA VAL A 124 -11.05 1.31 -1.91
C VAL A 124 -10.20 0.09 -1.51
N MET A 125 -10.83 -1.08 -1.34
CA MET A 125 -10.13 -2.32 -1.00
C MET A 125 -9.20 -2.81 -2.14
N LEU A 126 -9.59 -2.63 -3.40
CA LEU A 126 -8.74 -2.94 -4.56
C LEU A 126 -7.58 -1.95 -4.70
N GLN A 127 -7.82 -0.66 -4.46
CA GLN A 127 -6.78 0.36 -4.46
C GLN A 127 -5.74 0.08 -3.36
N ALA A 128 -6.18 -0.25 -2.14
CA ALA A 128 -5.28 -0.64 -1.05
C ALA A 128 -4.48 -1.92 -1.38
N LEU A 129 -5.10 -2.91 -2.04
CA LEU A 129 -4.39 -4.11 -2.49
C LEU A 129 -3.36 -3.81 -3.59
N ALA A 130 -3.64 -2.85 -4.48
CA ALA A 130 -2.75 -2.48 -5.56
C ALA A 130 -1.52 -1.70 -5.06
N ILE A 131 -1.73 -0.81 -4.08
CA ILE A 131 -0.66 -0.11 -3.34
C ILE A 131 0.19 -1.13 -2.57
N LEU A 132 -0.42 -2.11 -1.90
CA LEU A 132 0.31 -3.21 -1.26
C LEU A 132 1.14 -4.05 -2.26
N TRP A 133 0.62 -4.27 -3.48
CA TRP A 133 1.40 -4.90 -4.55
C TRP A 133 2.59 -4.03 -4.98
N GLY A 134 2.40 -2.72 -5.14
CA GLY A 134 3.49 -1.79 -5.40
C GLY A 134 4.59 -1.84 -4.35
N PHE A 135 4.21 -1.88 -3.06
CA PHE A 135 5.15 -2.08 -1.96
C PHE A 135 5.90 -3.43 -2.05
N LEU A 136 5.21 -4.52 -2.44
CA LEU A 136 5.86 -5.83 -2.62
C LEU A 136 6.88 -5.82 -3.78
N PHE A 137 6.60 -5.11 -4.85
CA PHE A 137 7.59 -4.88 -5.91
C PHE A 137 8.78 -4.05 -5.40
N ASN A 138 8.57 -3.05 -4.55
CA ASN A 138 9.67 -2.27 -3.96
C ASN A 138 10.58 -3.15 -3.08
N VAL A 139 10.00 -3.98 -2.21
CA VAL A 139 10.75 -5.01 -1.45
C VAL A 139 11.52 -5.97 -2.38
N GLY A 140 10.97 -6.24 -3.57
CA GLY A 140 11.64 -7.01 -4.62
C GLY A 140 12.80 -6.26 -5.31
N ALA A 141 12.69 -4.95 -5.48
CA ALA A 141 13.74 -4.10 -6.04
C ALA A 141 14.95 -4.05 -5.08
N VAL A 142 14.73 -3.83 -3.78
CA VAL A 142 15.80 -3.81 -2.76
C VAL A 142 16.48 -5.19 -2.63
N LEU A 143 15.72 -6.29 -2.74
CA LEU A 143 16.32 -7.64 -2.83
C LEU A 143 17.18 -7.81 -4.09
N GLY A 144 16.75 -7.23 -5.22
CA GLY A 144 17.48 -7.27 -6.48
C GLY A 144 18.78 -6.47 -6.41
N GLU A 145 18.72 -5.23 -5.91
CA GLU A 145 19.87 -4.34 -5.68
C GLU A 145 20.93 -5.05 -4.83
N ASN A 146 20.57 -5.46 -3.61
CA ASN A 146 21.51 -6.02 -2.63
C ASN A 146 22.02 -7.44 -2.99
N MET A 147 21.59 -8.03 -4.11
CA MET A 147 21.96 -9.40 -4.47
C MET A 147 23.47 -9.57 -4.70
N SER A 148 24.14 -8.57 -5.29
CA SER A 148 25.60 -8.46 -5.41
C SER A 148 26.31 -8.73 -4.08
N THR A 149 25.90 -8.00 -3.04
CA THR A 149 26.47 -8.07 -1.69
C THR A 149 26.03 -9.35 -0.97
N ILE A 150 24.77 -9.80 -1.12
CA ILE A 150 24.31 -11.10 -0.57
C ILE A 150 25.12 -12.28 -1.15
N VAL A 151 25.49 -12.25 -2.43
CA VAL A 151 26.26 -13.32 -3.09
C VAL A 151 27.73 -13.35 -2.65
N THR A 152 28.30 -12.21 -2.20
CA THR A 152 29.67 -12.16 -1.67
C THR A 152 29.77 -12.49 -0.17
N MET A 153 28.64 -12.60 0.55
CA MET A 153 28.60 -12.94 1.98
C MET A 153 28.91 -14.43 2.26
N PRO A 154 29.36 -14.76 3.48
CA PRO A 154 29.37 -16.14 3.98
C PRO A 154 27.97 -16.77 3.89
N LEU A 155 27.90 -18.03 3.44
CA LEU A 155 26.64 -18.74 3.18
C LEU A 155 25.60 -18.67 4.32
N ILE A 156 26.05 -18.78 5.57
CA ILE A 156 25.16 -18.70 6.75
C ILE A 156 24.52 -17.30 6.88
N GLN A 157 25.32 -16.25 6.66
CA GLN A 157 24.86 -14.86 6.72
C GLN A 157 23.90 -14.56 5.56
N ALA A 158 24.25 -14.97 4.33
CA ALA A 158 23.39 -14.85 3.15
C ALA A 158 22.04 -15.55 3.35
N ILE A 159 22.02 -16.76 3.93
CA ILE A 159 20.77 -17.47 4.27
C ILE A 159 19.95 -16.68 5.31
N CYS A 160 20.58 -16.13 6.36
CA CYS A 160 19.87 -15.32 7.35
C CYS A 160 19.22 -14.07 6.73
N VAL A 161 19.96 -13.32 5.89
CA VAL A 161 19.43 -12.16 5.17
C VAL A 161 18.28 -12.55 4.23
N LEU A 162 18.41 -13.63 3.46
CA LEU A 162 17.33 -14.13 2.58
C LEU A 162 16.08 -14.56 3.38
N VAL A 163 16.24 -15.10 4.58
CA VAL A 163 15.11 -15.43 5.47
C VAL A 163 14.37 -14.17 5.95
N VAL A 164 15.07 -13.04 6.16
CA VAL A 164 14.42 -11.75 6.46
C VAL A 164 13.55 -11.30 5.28
N TYR A 165 14.09 -11.27 4.06
CA TYR A 165 13.32 -10.92 2.86
C TYR A 165 12.10 -11.83 2.65
N VAL A 166 12.26 -13.15 2.79
CA VAL A 166 11.16 -14.13 2.68
C VAL A 166 10.11 -13.91 3.78
N SER A 167 10.51 -13.50 4.98
CA SER A 167 9.59 -13.20 6.10
C SER A 167 8.76 -11.94 5.81
N VAL A 168 9.40 -10.86 5.34
CA VAL A 168 8.73 -9.61 4.94
C VAL A 168 7.75 -9.86 3.79
N MET A 169 8.22 -10.44 2.68
CA MET A 169 7.37 -10.78 1.54
C MET A 169 6.23 -11.73 1.95
N GLY A 170 6.50 -12.69 2.83
CA GLY A 170 5.52 -13.63 3.35
C GLY A 170 4.40 -12.97 4.17
N ILE A 171 4.74 -11.99 5.01
CA ILE A 171 3.78 -11.18 5.78
C ILE A 171 2.95 -10.31 4.83
N VAL A 172 3.59 -9.58 3.90
CA VAL A 172 2.91 -8.73 2.90
C VAL A 172 1.93 -9.56 2.04
N LEU A 173 2.34 -10.73 1.57
CA LEU A 173 1.48 -11.66 0.82
C LEU A 173 0.34 -12.24 1.69
N SER A 174 0.59 -12.53 2.97
CA SER A 174 -0.43 -13.01 3.91
C SER A 174 -1.50 -11.94 4.17
N PHE A 175 -1.08 -10.70 4.34
CA PHE A 175 -1.93 -9.51 4.49
C PHE A 175 -2.73 -9.26 3.20
N GLY A 176 -2.07 -9.20 2.04
CA GLY A 176 -2.73 -9.01 0.75
C GLY A 176 -3.75 -10.09 0.41
N ARG A 177 -3.49 -11.35 0.79
CA ARG A 177 -4.48 -12.43 0.69
C ARG A 177 -5.70 -12.17 1.58
N ALA A 178 -5.54 -11.65 2.78
CA ALA A 178 -6.65 -11.29 3.66
C ALA A 178 -7.45 -10.09 3.11
N THR A 179 -6.77 -9.05 2.61
CA THR A 179 -7.39 -7.92 1.89
C THR A 179 -8.23 -8.42 0.71
N TRP A 180 -7.66 -9.26 -0.17
CA TRP A 180 -8.34 -9.87 -1.31
C TRP A 180 -9.58 -10.69 -0.94
N ILE A 181 -9.48 -11.47 0.14
CA ILE A 181 -10.61 -12.24 0.68
C ILE A 181 -11.72 -11.29 1.12
N LEU A 182 -11.40 -10.24 1.88
CA LEU A 182 -12.36 -9.21 2.30
C LEU A 182 -13.00 -8.50 1.09
N THR A 183 -12.22 -8.09 0.09
CA THR A 183 -12.68 -7.42 -1.12
C THR A 183 -13.81 -8.20 -1.78
N TRP A 184 -13.57 -9.46 -2.17
CA TRP A 184 -14.57 -10.22 -2.93
C TRP A 184 -15.70 -10.78 -2.08
N GLN A 185 -15.47 -10.99 -0.78
CA GLN A 185 -16.53 -11.37 0.13
C GLN A 185 -17.49 -10.22 0.45
N SER A 186 -17.07 -8.96 0.33
CA SER A 186 -17.92 -7.80 0.57
C SER A 186 -19.13 -7.72 -0.38
N LEU A 187 -19.01 -8.26 -1.60
CA LEU A 187 -20.08 -8.39 -2.59
C LEU A 187 -21.23 -9.30 -2.12
N GLN A 188 -20.92 -10.28 -1.27
CA GLN A 188 -21.88 -11.21 -0.67
C GLN A 188 -22.06 -10.96 0.84
N ASN A 189 -21.76 -9.74 1.31
CA ASN A 189 -21.85 -9.34 2.72
C ASN A 189 -21.12 -10.35 3.65
N PHE A 190 -19.86 -10.62 3.34
CA PHE A 190 -18.89 -11.38 4.14
C PHE A 190 -19.34 -12.79 4.59
N PRO A 191 -19.61 -13.72 3.66
CA PRO A 191 -20.13 -15.05 4.00
C PRO A 191 -19.19 -15.91 4.85
N LEU A 192 -17.86 -15.75 4.76
CA LEU A 192 -16.92 -16.47 5.62
C LEU A 192 -16.90 -15.89 7.03
N ILE A 193 -16.85 -14.56 7.19
CA ILE A 193 -16.88 -13.93 8.50
C ILE A 193 -18.20 -14.27 9.21
N ARG A 194 -19.34 -14.26 8.50
CA ARG A 194 -20.63 -14.74 9.02
C ARG A 194 -20.60 -16.20 9.48
N ARG A 195 -19.78 -17.06 8.88
CA ARG A 195 -19.58 -18.45 9.34
C ARG A 195 -18.66 -18.52 10.54
N ILE A 196 -17.54 -17.79 10.55
CA ILE A 196 -16.59 -17.75 11.68
C ILE A 196 -17.33 -17.25 12.93
N ILE A 197 -18.07 -16.14 12.85
CA ILE A 197 -18.88 -15.61 13.96
C ILE A 197 -19.96 -16.61 14.44
N ALA A 198 -20.46 -17.48 13.56
CA ALA A 198 -21.43 -18.52 13.91
C ALA A 198 -20.80 -19.83 14.41
N CYS A 199 -19.50 -20.04 14.19
CA CYS A 199 -18.72 -21.16 14.73
C CYS A 199 -18.06 -20.80 16.06
N GLU A 200 -17.75 -19.53 16.29
CA GLU A 200 -17.34 -19.01 17.60
C GLU A 200 -18.49 -19.15 18.60
N CYS A 201 -18.26 -19.93 19.67
CA CYS A 201 -19.31 -20.30 20.62
C CYS A 201 -19.88 -19.14 21.44
N SER A 202 -19.24 -17.96 21.44
CA SER A 202 -19.72 -16.81 22.22
C SER A 202 -19.59 -15.48 21.44
N PRO A 203 -20.66 -14.67 21.34
CA PRO A 203 -20.60 -13.38 20.65
C PRO A 203 -19.62 -12.39 21.32
N GLN A 204 -19.37 -12.56 22.62
CA GLN A 204 -18.44 -11.75 23.40
C GLN A 204 -16.99 -11.96 22.95
N ALA A 205 -16.57 -13.20 22.64
CA ALA A 205 -15.21 -13.48 22.16
C ALA A 205 -14.91 -12.79 20.83
N VAL A 206 -15.90 -12.72 19.92
CA VAL A 206 -15.79 -11.98 18.65
C VAL A 206 -15.58 -10.49 18.92
N ILE A 207 -16.39 -9.89 19.81
CA ILE A 207 -16.28 -8.46 20.16
C ILE A 207 -14.93 -8.15 20.81
N LEU A 208 -14.50 -8.96 21.79
CA LEU A 208 -13.19 -8.81 22.45
C LEU A 208 -12.04 -8.89 21.45
N THR A 209 -12.10 -9.83 20.50
CA THR A 209 -11.02 -10.03 19.52
C THR A 209 -10.96 -8.91 18.48
N VAL A 210 -12.10 -8.40 18.01
CA VAL A 210 -12.16 -7.25 17.09
C VAL A 210 -11.73 -5.95 17.79
N ALA A 211 -11.88 -5.84 19.11
CA ALA A 211 -11.40 -4.69 19.87
C ALA A 211 -9.86 -4.60 19.96
N MET A 212 -9.14 -5.73 19.90
CA MET A 212 -7.68 -5.78 20.12
C MET A 212 -6.85 -4.74 19.33
N PRO A 213 -6.97 -4.61 17.99
CA PRO A 213 -6.19 -3.60 17.26
C PRO A 213 -6.50 -2.16 17.70
N MET A 214 -7.75 -1.85 18.06
CA MET A 214 -8.10 -0.53 18.59
C MET A 214 -7.55 -0.32 20.01
N LEU A 215 -7.57 -1.35 20.85
CA LEU A 215 -6.98 -1.32 22.20
C LEU A 215 -5.45 -1.18 22.21
N ILE A 216 -4.77 -1.57 21.12
CA ILE A 216 -3.32 -1.36 20.95
C ILE A 216 -3.06 0.04 20.38
N ILE A 217 -3.74 0.43 19.29
CA ILE A 217 -3.50 1.69 18.59
C ILE A 217 -3.87 2.91 19.46
N LEU A 218 -4.99 2.84 20.20
CA LEU A 218 -5.55 4.01 20.88
C LEU A 218 -4.67 4.52 22.05
N PRO A 219 -4.11 3.65 22.93
CA PRO A 219 -3.12 4.09 23.93
C PRO A 219 -1.81 4.59 23.28
N SER A 220 -1.32 3.93 22.22
CA SER A 220 -0.10 4.39 21.51
C SER A 220 -0.26 5.81 20.94
N LEU A 221 -1.44 6.13 20.40
CA LEU A 221 -1.76 7.48 19.90
C LEU A 221 -1.81 8.57 20.98
N ILE A 222 -1.91 8.21 22.26
CA ILE A 222 -1.89 9.13 23.41
C ILE A 222 -0.49 9.18 24.03
N MET A 223 0.14 8.02 24.24
CA MET A 223 1.42 7.90 24.97
C MET A 223 2.64 8.24 24.12
N VAL A 224 2.66 7.92 22.82
CA VAL A 224 3.84 8.22 21.98
C VAL A 224 4.05 9.73 21.84
N PRO A 225 3.03 10.55 21.50
CA PRO A 225 3.26 11.98 21.29
C PRO A 225 3.70 12.71 22.56
N SER A 226 3.41 12.19 23.76
CA SER A 226 3.80 12.84 25.03
C SER A 226 5.23 12.53 25.44
N HIS A 227 5.75 11.34 25.09
CA HIS A 227 7.10 10.90 25.48
C HIS A 227 8.14 11.05 24.34
N CYS A 228 7.71 10.94 23.08
CA CYS A 228 8.54 11.02 21.89
C CYS A 228 8.43 12.38 21.17
N SER A 229 8.15 13.47 21.90
CA SER A 229 8.12 14.82 21.29
C SER A 229 9.54 15.38 21.14
N SER A 230 9.77 16.17 20.09
CA SER A 230 11.09 16.75 19.78
C SER A 230 11.69 17.59 20.92
N ALA A 231 10.87 18.11 21.83
CA ALA A 231 11.32 18.89 22.99
C ALA A 231 11.74 18.04 24.20
N VAL A 232 11.29 16.79 24.29
CA VAL A 232 11.55 15.89 25.45
C VAL A 232 12.65 14.87 25.14
N LEU A 233 12.78 14.46 23.87
CA LEU A 233 13.77 13.51 23.38
C LEU A 233 15.22 13.76 23.87
N PRO A 234 15.78 15.00 23.82
CA PRO A 234 17.17 15.26 24.23
C PRO A 234 17.48 15.03 25.72
N GLY A 235 16.46 14.97 26.58
CA GLY A 235 16.60 14.69 28.01
C GLY A 235 16.09 13.31 28.43
N SER A 236 15.73 12.45 27.46
CA SER A 236 15.18 11.12 27.71
C SER A 236 16.29 10.05 27.83
N SER A 237 15.96 8.86 28.36
CA SER A 237 16.92 7.77 28.40
C SER A 237 17.19 7.20 27.00
N SER A 238 18.38 6.66 26.77
CA SER A 238 18.77 6.06 25.47
C SER A 238 17.77 5.00 24.97
N LEU A 239 17.15 4.25 25.88
CA LEU A 239 16.08 3.30 25.56
C LEU A 239 14.84 4.00 24.99
N VAL A 240 14.41 5.12 25.58
CA VAL A 240 13.25 5.89 25.09
C VAL A 240 13.58 6.50 23.73
N GLN A 241 14.77 7.07 23.55
CA GLN A 241 15.20 7.59 22.25
C GLN A 241 15.18 6.49 21.17
N ALA A 242 15.80 5.34 21.40
CA ALA A 242 15.77 4.22 20.45
C ALA A 242 14.34 3.74 20.15
N VAL A 243 13.47 3.63 21.17
CA VAL A 243 12.05 3.26 21.01
C VAL A 243 11.26 4.31 20.23
N CYS A 244 11.61 5.59 20.33
CA CYS A 244 10.94 6.69 19.61
C CYS A 244 11.45 6.85 18.17
N GLU A 245 12.74 6.64 17.91
CA GLU A 245 13.38 6.95 16.63
C GLU A 245 13.60 5.73 15.72
N GLU A 246 13.76 4.52 16.27
CA GLU A 246 14.02 3.29 15.48
C GLU A 246 12.76 2.43 15.26
N SER A 247 11.70 2.66 16.04
CA SER A 247 10.47 1.85 16.04
C SER A 247 9.38 2.39 15.12
N TYR A 248 8.36 1.55 14.88
CA TYR A 248 7.11 1.96 14.22
C TYR A 248 6.41 3.12 14.95
N LEU A 249 6.73 3.35 16.23
CA LEU A 249 6.28 4.50 17.01
C LEU A 249 6.79 5.83 16.43
N LYS A 250 7.90 5.85 15.67
CA LYS A 250 8.36 7.02 14.89
C LYS A 250 7.23 7.61 14.04
N LEU A 251 6.44 6.77 13.37
CA LEU A 251 5.29 7.18 12.55
C LEU A 251 4.15 7.84 13.36
N LEU A 252 4.17 7.70 14.69
CA LEU A 252 3.20 8.30 15.61
C LEU A 252 3.74 9.57 16.30
N THR A 253 4.96 10.00 15.98
CA THR A 253 5.58 11.24 16.51
C THR A 253 5.10 12.50 15.77
N ASP A 254 5.53 13.66 16.26
CA ASP A 254 5.41 14.96 15.61
C ASP A 254 6.14 15.05 14.26
N LYS A 255 7.10 14.16 13.97
CA LYS A 255 7.80 14.09 12.67
C LYS A 255 6.88 13.70 11.49
N HIS A 256 5.82 12.91 11.73
CA HIS A 256 4.88 12.47 10.67
C HIS A 256 3.42 12.87 11.00
N PRO A 257 3.10 14.18 11.04
CA PRO A 257 1.84 14.68 11.58
C PRO A 257 0.61 14.27 10.75
N VAL A 258 0.77 14.09 9.44
CA VAL A 258 -0.30 13.64 8.54
C VAL A 258 -0.67 12.18 8.82
N PHE A 259 0.30 11.29 8.95
CA PHE A 259 0.06 9.87 9.24
C PHE A 259 -0.58 9.71 10.62
N GLN A 260 -0.03 10.36 11.65
CA GLN A 260 -0.57 10.37 13.00
C GLN A 260 -2.04 10.81 13.03
N ARG A 261 -2.37 11.91 12.34
CA ARG A 261 -3.73 12.45 12.23
C ARG A 261 -4.68 11.52 11.47
N ALA A 262 -4.26 11.01 10.32
CA ALA A 262 -5.05 10.06 9.52
C ALA A 262 -5.31 8.75 10.29
N LEU A 263 -4.37 8.29 11.12
CA LEU A 263 -4.56 7.12 11.98
C LEU A 263 -5.54 7.39 13.13
N ARG A 264 -5.48 8.56 13.78
CA ARG A 264 -6.48 8.97 14.78
C ARG A 264 -7.88 8.97 14.19
N ILE A 265 -8.05 9.56 13.01
CA ILE A 265 -9.34 9.62 12.31
C ILE A 265 -9.82 8.22 11.89
N SER A 266 -8.93 7.40 11.31
CA SER A 266 -9.25 6.01 10.94
C SER A 266 -9.67 5.18 12.16
N THR A 267 -9.00 5.37 13.29
CA THR A 267 -9.33 4.71 14.56
C THR A 267 -10.67 5.20 15.09
N ALA A 268 -10.99 6.49 15.02
CA ALA A 268 -12.30 7.03 15.39
C ALA A 268 -13.44 6.44 14.54
N ILE A 269 -13.27 6.33 13.22
CA ILE A 269 -14.23 5.66 12.33
C ILE A 269 -14.38 4.18 12.72
N ALA A 270 -13.27 3.47 12.95
CA ALA A 270 -13.28 2.07 13.39
C ALA A 270 -14.00 1.88 14.73
N ILE A 271 -13.88 2.84 15.67
CA ILE A 271 -14.61 2.81 16.95
C ILE A 271 -16.11 3.01 16.75
N CYS A 272 -16.55 3.94 15.90
CA CYS A 272 -17.98 4.08 15.56
C CYS A 272 -18.55 2.77 14.98
N GLN A 273 -17.74 2.05 14.19
CA GLN A 273 -18.09 0.76 13.59
C GLN A 273 -18.03 -0.40 14.59
N PHE A 274 -17.15 -0.33 15.58
CA PHE A 274 -17.13 -1.24 16.73
C PHE A 274 -18.37 -1.06 17.63
N ILE A 275 -18.82 0.17 17.84
CA ILE A 275 -20.09 0.45 18.54
C ILE A 275 -21.26 -0.19 17.77
N GLN A 276 -21.29 -0.04 16.45
CA GLN A 276 -22.27 -0.70 15.58
C GLN A 276 -22.21 -2.24 15.69
N LEU A 277 -21.00 -2.83 15.71
CA LEU A 277 -20.79 -4.27 15.93
C LEU A 277 -21.42 -4.74 17.25
N CYS A 278 -21.12 -4.05 18.36
CA CYS A 278 -21.66 -4.37 19.69
C CYS A 278 -23.20 -4.31 19.75
N LEU A 279 -23.82 -3.36 19.05
CA LEU A 279 -25.28 -3.21 19.01
C LEU A 279 -25.96 -4.28 18.15
N GLU A 280 -25.30 -4.80 17.11
CA GLU A 280 -25.89 -5.75 16.17
C GLU A 280 -25.57 -7.22 16.47
N ILE A 281 -24.44 -7.52 17.11
CA ILE A 281 -24.09 -8.89 17.53
C ILE A 281 -24.74 -9.25 18.87
N LEU A 282 -24.84 -8.31 19.83
CA LEU A 282 -25.52 -8.58 21.09
C LEU A 282 -27.06 -8.47 20.92
N PRO A 283 -27.84 -9.35 21.58
CA PRO A 283 -29.29 -9.16 21.66
C PRO A 283 -29.62 -7.87 22.40
N ARG A 284 -30.89 -7.42 22.31
CA ARG A 284 -31.35 -6.18 22.97
C ARG A 284 -30.89 -6.14 24.42
N TRP A 285 -30.31 -5.04 24.89
CA TRP A 285 -29.64 -5.00 26.20
C TRP A 285 -30.60 -5.29 27.35
N ARG A 286 -31.91 -5.06 27.15
CA ARG A 286 -32.99 -5.46 28.07
C ARG A 286 -33.01 -6.97 28.39
N SER A 287 -32.68 -7.84 27.43
CA SER A 287 -32.53 -9.29 27.66
C SER A 287 -31.08 -9.67 27.97
N ALA A 288 -30.09 -9.08 27.27
CA ALA A 288 -28.67 -9.39 27.49
C ALA A 288 -28.20 -9.09 28.93
N LEU A 289 -28.72 -8.03 29.55
CA LEU A 289 -28.41 -7.61 30.92
C LEU A 289 -29.54 -7.95 31.91
N ALA A 290 -30.36 -8.96 31.61
CA ALA A 290 -31.35 -9.47 32.56
C ALA A 290 -30.67 -9.92 33.87
N GLY A 291 -31.33 -9.71 35.02
CA GLY A 291 -30.78 -10.11 36.32
C GLY A 291 -29.55 -9.33 36.81
N LEU A 292 -29.08 -8.29 36.10
CA LEU A 292 -27.86 -7.55 36.47
C LEU A 292 -27.94 -6.98 37.90
N GLY A 293 -26.98 -7.37 38.76
CA GLY A 293 -26.94 -6.98 40.17
C GLY A 293 -26.82 -5.47 40.39
N THR A 294 -27.37 -4.97 41.49
CA THR A 294 -27.51 -3.52 41.77
C THR A 294 -26.20 -2.73 41.68
N VAL A 295 -25.10 -3.27 42.21
CA VAL A 295 -23.76 -2.63 42.14
C VAL A 295 -23.30 -2.48 40.68
N LYS A 296 -23.45 -3.53 39.86
CA LYS A 296 -23.11 -3.51 38.43
C LYS A 296 -23.99 -2.52 37.64
N THR A 297 -25.27 -2.40 38.00
CA THR A 297 -26.19 -1.42 37.39
C THR A 297 -25.76 0.01 37.66
N PHE A 298 -25.41 0.34 38.92
CA PHE A 298 -24.93 1.68 39.28
C PHE A 298 -23.57 1.99 38.67
N PHE A 299 -22.66 1.01 38.60
CA PHE A 299 -21.36 1.17 37.94
C PHE A 299 -21.51 1.52 36.45
N LEU A 300 -22.21 0.69 35.67
CA LEU A 300 -22.40 0.92 34.23
C LEU A 300 -23.15 2.23 33.93
N GLY A 301 -24.20 2.51 34.69
CA GLY A 301 -25.03 3.70 34.47
C GLY A 301 -24.38 4.99 34.97
N GLY A 302 -23.60 4.92 36.05
CA GLY A 302 -22.78 6.04 36.54
C GLY A 302 -21.67 6.39 35.55
N TRP A 303 -20.97 5.38 35.02
CA TRP A 303 -20.02 5.55 33.92
C TRP A 303 -20.69 6.22 32.71
N LEU A 304 -21.86 5.72 32.28
CA LEU A 304 -22.60 6.31 31.15
C LEU A 304 -22.96 7.78 31.37
N LEU A 305 -23.44 8.16 32.56
CA LEU A 305 -23.73 9.56 32.88
C LEU A 305 -22.46 10.43 32.83
N GLY A 306 -21.35 9.96 33.40
CA GLY A 306 -20.07 10.66 33.35
C GLY A 306 -19.55 10.87 31.92
N MET A 307 -19.60 9.83 31.09
CA MET A 307 -19.17 9.89 29.69
C MET A 307 -20.07 10.78 28.82
N ASN A 308 -21.38 10.78 29.06
CA ASN A 308 -22.30 11.69 28.37
C ASN A 308 -22.12 13.15 28.81
N PHE A 309 -21.82 13.40 30.09
CA PHE A 309 -21.48 14.74 30.57
C PHE A 309 -20.18 15.26 29.95
N LEU A 310 -19.10 14.47 30.02
CA LEU A 310 -17.81 14.81 29.44
C LEU A 310 -17.88 14.95 27.90
N GLY A 311 -18.66 14.10 27.23
CA GLY A 311 -18.88 14.17 25.78
C GLY A 311 -19.74 15.37 25.35
N GLY A 312 -20.75 15.74 26.14
CA GLY A 312 -21.51 16.97 25.94
C GLY A 312 -20.64 18.21 26.09
N LEU A 313 -19.86 18.27 27.17
CA LEU A 313 -18.87 19.34 27.40
C LEU A 313 -17.84 19.41 26.27
N TRP A 314 -17.32 18.27 25.83
CA TRP A 314 -16.41 18.17 24.68
C TRP A 314 -17.05 18.71 23.39
N THR A 315 -18.31 18.39 23.14
CA THR A 315 -19.02 18.79 21.90
C THR A 315 -19.34 20.28 21.88
N VAL A 316 -19.77 20.86 23.01
CA VAL A 316 -20.03 22.31 23.15
C VAL A 316 -18.74 23.09 22.91
N GLU A 317 -17.65 22.69 23.55
CA GLU A 317 -16.35 23.35 23.46
C GLU A 317 -15.68 23.12 22.08
N TRP A 318 -15.86 21.94 21.45
CA TRP A 318 -15.46 21.69 20.05
C TRP A 318 -16.17 22.67 19.09
N THR A 319 -17.47 22.88 19.29
CA THR A 319 -18.27 23.81 18.48
C THR A 319 -17.81 25.25 18.73
N ALA A 320 -17.57 25.63 19.98
CA ALA A 320 -17.07 26.95 20.37
C ALA A 320 -15.73 27.27 19.68
N ARG A 321 -14.76 26.35 19.74
CA ARG A 321 -13.45 26.43 19.08
C ARG A 321 -13.56 26.57 17.57
N HIS A 322 -14.51 25.90 16.92
CA HIS A 322 -14.71 26.02 15.48
C HIS A 322 -15.16 27.43 15.04
N PHE A 323 -15.88 28.14 15.92
CA PHE A 323 -16.31 29.54 15.71
C PHE A 323 -15.43 30.58 16.44
N GLY A 324 -14.30 30.18 17.03
CA GLY A 324 -13.40 31.08 17.78
C GLY A 324 -13.96 31.62 19.10
N LEU A 325 -15.03 31.03 19.63
CA LEU A 325 -15.70 31.47 20.85
C LEU A 325 -15.05 30.85 22.09
N LYS A 326 -14.75 31.65 23.11
CA LYS A 326 -14.31 31.19 24.44
C LYS A 326 -15.52 31.05 25.37
N ILE A 327 -15.96 29.82 25.62
CA ILE A 327 -17.17 29.55 26.44
C ILE A 327 -16.82 28.93 27.80
N THR A 328 -15.76 28.12 27.88
CA THR A 328 -15.36 27.41 29.11
C THR A 328 -13.86 27.55 29.38
N PRO A 329 -13.36 27.29 30.61
CA PRO A 329 -11.92 27.22 30.87
C PRO A 329 -11.19 26.09 30.12
N LEU A 330 -11.91 25.18 29.44
CA LEU A 330 -11.30 24.23 28.51
C LEU A 330 -10.87 24.92 27.20
N SER A 331 -11.34 26.14 26.90
CA SER A 331 -10.96 26.88 25.68
C SER A 331 -9.49 27.31 25.65
N ASP A 332 -8.84 27.41 26.82
CA ASP A 332 -7.40 27.71 26.93
C ASP A 332 -6.50 26.46 26.83
N LEU A 333 -7.06 25.24 26.73
CA LEU A 333 -6.27 24.04 26.44
C LEU A 333 -5.64 24.12 25.05
N SER A 334 -4.37 23.74 24.94
CA SER A 334 -3.69 23.67 23.64
C SER A 334 -4.36 22.66 22.70
N ASN A 335 -4.19 22.82 21.39
CA ASN A 335 -4.71 21.87 20.40
C ASN A 335 -4.32 20.42 20.72
N TYR A 336 -3.10 20.22 21.22
CA TYR A 336 -2.58 18.92 21.65
C TYR A 336 -3.32 18.34 22.87
N GLN A 337 -3.50 19.14 23.93
CA GLN A 337 -4.25 18.72 25.12
C GLN A 337 -5.73 18.42 24.80
N TRP A 338 -6.30 19.20 23.89
CA TRP A 338 -7.67 19.02 23.39
C TRP A 338 -7.85 17.69 22.63
N GLU A 339 -6.88 17.35 21.78
CA GLU A 339 -6.84 16.06 21.08
C GLU A 339 -6.70 14.88 22.06
N ILE A 340 -5.82 14.98 23.07
CA ILE A 340 -5.70 13.97 24.13
C ILE A 340 -7.03 13.78 24.88
N PHE A 341 -7.73 14.87 25.22
CA PHE A 341 -9.01 14.78 25.91
C PHE A 341 -10.06 14.02 25.08
N GLY A 342 -10.15 14.31 23.77
CA GLY A 342 -11.01 13.56 22.84
C GLY A 342 -10.62 12.08 22.70
N MET A 343 -9.33 11.77 22.61
CA MET A 343 -8.84 10.38 22.50
C MET A 343 -9.05 9.59 23.79
N THR A 344 -8.87 10.23 24.95
CA THR A 344 -9.15 9.62 26.27
C THR A 344 -10.65 9.34 26.44
N LEU A 345 -11.50 10.22 25.92
CA LEU A 345 -12.94 9.99 25.86
C LEU A 345 -13.30 8.80 24.94
N LEU A 346 -12.60 8.60 23.82
CA LEU A 346 -12.75 7.40 22.99
C LEU A 346 -12.30 6.12 23.74
N VAL A 347 -11.22 6.16 24.53
CA VAL A 347 -10.81 5.03 25.40
C VAL A 347 -11.92 4.69 26.39
N GLY A 348 -12.47 5.71 27.07
CA GLY A 348 -13.57 5.55 28.02
C GLY A 348 -14.82 4.93 27.40
N TRP A 349 -15.13 5.24 26.13
CA TRP A 349 -16.21 4.61 25.40
C TRP A 349 -15.93 3.14 25.05
N ILE A 350 -14.76 2.81 24.48
CA ILE A 350 -14.41 1.41 24.17
C ILE A 350 -14.53 0.55 25.44
N LEU A 351 -13.90 0.99 26.54
CA LEU A 351 -13.89 0.24 27.79
C LEU A 351 -15.31 0.05 28.36
N TRP A 352 -16.21 1.01 28.18
CA TRP A 352 -17.62 0.87 28.58
C TRP A 352 -18.36 -0.18 27.76
N PHE A 353 -18.19 -0.21 26.44
CA PHE A 353 -18.79 -1.25 25.58
C PHE A 353 -18.21 -2.64 25.86
N LEU A 354 -16.91 -2.73 26.16
CA LEU A 354 -16.28 -3.97 26.61
C LEU A 354 -16.82 -4.42 27.97
N ALA A 355 -17.00 -3.50 28.92
CA ALA A 355 -17.61 -3.81 30.22
C ALA A 355 -19.04 -4.33 30.07
N ILE A 356 -19.88 -3.70 29.23
CA ILE A 356 -21.21 -4.22 28.88
C ILE A 356 -21.10 -5.64 28.32
N THR A 357 -20.22 -5.86 27.34
CA THR A 357 -20.02 -7.15 26.69
C THR A 357 -19.67 -8.23 27.72
N CYS A 358 -18.71 -7.96 28.61
CA CYS A 358 -18.32 -8.86 29.71
C CYS A 358 -19.47 -9.14 30.70
N PHE A 359 -20.41 -8.20 30.90
CA PHE A 359 -21.58 -8.44 31.74
C PHE A 359 -22.71 -9.21 31.06
N THR A 360 -22.62 -9.50 29.75
CA THR A 360 -23.59 -10.38 29.05
C THR A 360 -23.27 -11.89 29.15
N PHE A 361 -22.03 -12.28 29.48
CA PHE A 361 -21.61 -13.69 29.58
C PHE A 361 -22.58 -14.61 30.34
N PRO A 362 -23.22 -14.21 31.47
CA PRO A 362 -24.15 -15.08 32.20
C PRO A 362 -25.47 -15.39 31.48
N ASN A 363 -25.88 -14.55 30.52
CA ASN A 363 -27.21 -14.59 29.90
C ASN A 363 -27.19 -14.90 28.40
N VAL A 364 -26.03 -14.80 27.75
CA VAL A 364 -25.88 -14.92 26.30
C VAL A 364 -24.75 -15.92 26.02
N SER A 365 -25.14 -17.19 25.88
CA SER A 365 -24.24 -18.34 25.68
C SER A 365 -24.20 -18.87 24.25
N GLU A 366 -25.11 -18.43 23.38
CA GLU A 366 -25.20 -18.86 21.98
C GLU A 366 -25.31 -17.65 21.05
N CYS A 367 -24.65 -17.72 19.89
CA CYS A 367 -24.85 -16.79 18.79
C CYS A 367 -26.22 -17.05 18.14
N ASP A 368 -27.10 -16.04 18.09
CA ASP A 368 -28.36 -16.12 17.34
C ASP A 368 -28.03 -16.33 15.85
N SER A 369 -28.18 -17.57 15.40
CA SER A 369 -27.61 -18.10 14.14
C SER A 369 -28.31 -17.59 12.88
N ASN A 370 -29.17 -16.57 12.99
CA ASN A 370 -29.97 -16.02 11.91
C ASN A 370 -29.11 -15.29 10.86
N LYS A 371 -28.57 -16.07 9.91
CA LYS A 371 -27.71 -15.65 8.80
C LYS A 371 -28.23 -14.47 7.97
N LYS A 372 -29.55 -14.19 8.04
CA LYS A 372 -30.22 -13.04 7.39
C LYS A 372 -30.00 -11.73 8.16
N ALA A 373 -29.96 -11.76 9.50
CA ALA A 373 -29.67 -10.60 10.33
C ALA A 373 -28.24 -10.10 10.12
N LEU A 374 -27.24 -10.99 10.23
CA LEU A 374 -25.83 -10.67 9.96
C LEU A 374 -25.59 -10.18 8.52
N CYS A 375 -26.42 -10.58 7.54
CA CYS A 375 -26.31 -10.09 6.17
C CYS A 375 -26.55 -8.57 6.11
N GLY A 376 -27.59 -8.09 6.81
CA GLY A 376 -27.93 -6.67 6.88
C GLY A 376 -26.93 -5.84 7.69
N PHE A 377 -26.28 -6.43 8.70
CA PHE A 377 -25.21 -5.77 9.47
C PHE A 377 -24.09 -5.27 8.55
N PHE A 378 -23.52 -6.16 7.74
CA PHE A 378 -22.40 -5.82 6.86
C PHE A 378 -22.75 -4.81 5.75
N GLU A 379 -24.02 -4.71 5.35
CA GLU A 379 -24.46 -3.63 4.44
C GLU A 379 -24.38 -2.27 5.13
N ARG A 380 -24.82 -2.19 6.38
CA ARG A 380 -24.77 -0.96 7.19
C ARG A 380 -23.35 -0.61 7.63
N LEU A 381 -22.48 -1.61 7.81
CA LEU A 381 -21.05 -1.41 8.09
C LEU A 381 -20.33 -0.75 6.90
N LYS A 382 -20.64 -1.18 5.67
CA LYS A 382 -20.12 -0.52 4.45
C LYS A 382 -20.68 0.91 4.30
N PHE A 383 -21.91 1.17 4.75
CA PHE A 383 -22.49 2.52 4.77
C PHE A 383 -21.74 3.44 5.74
N THR A 384 -21.49 3.00 6.97
CA THR A 384 -20.75 3.79 7.96
C THR A 384 -19.28 4.00 7.57
N PHE A 385 -18.68 3.05 6.84
CA PHE A 385 -17.36 3.21 6.21
C PHE A 385 -17.36 4.38 5.22
N ALA A 386 -18.24 4.34 4.22
CA ALA A 386 -18.29 5.35 3.16
C ALA A 386 -18.71 6.73 3.67
N VAL A 387 -19.72 6.81 4.54
CA VAL A 387 -20.21 8.08 5.10
C VAL A 387 -19.20 8.68 6.08
N GLY A 388 -18.53 7.87 6.90
CA GLY A 388 -17.48 8.35 7.81
C GLY A 388 -16.33 9.01 7.05
N GLN A 389 -15.84 8.37 5.99
CA GLN A 389 -14.82 8.93 5.10
C GLN A 389 -15.32 10.20 4.38
N GLY A 390 -16.55 10.21 3.88
CA GLY A 390 -17.14 11.37 3.21
C GLY A 390 -17.25 12.60 4.12
N ILE A 391 -17.67 12.42 5.37
CA ILE A 391 -17.75 13.51 6.36
C ILE A 391 -16.35 14.10 6.64
N VAL A 392 -15.35 13.25 6.85
CA VAL A 392 -13.96 13.67 7.08
C VAL A 392 -13.41 14.44 5.89
N PHE A 393 -13.57 13.90 4.68
CA PHE A 393 -13.09 14.52 3.45
C PHE A 393 -13.75 15.88 3.22
N PHE A 394 -15.08 15.97 3.33
CA PHE A 394 -15.79 17.23 3.13
C PHE A 394 -15.41 18.28 4.18
N ARG A 395 -15.25 17.88 5.46
CA ARG A 395 -14.72 18.75 6.51
C ARG A 395 -13.32 19.26 6.17
N ALA A 396 -12.42 18.40 5.70
CA ALA A 396 -11.05 18.78 5.35
C ALA A 396 -11.02 19.74 4.14
N CYS A 397 -11.85 19.51 3.12
CA CYS A 397 -12.00 20.40 1.97
C CYS A 397 -12.48 21.81 2.35
N VAL A 398 -13.42 21.93 3.29
CA VAL A 398 -13.99 23.21 3.74
C VAL A 398 -13.09 23.91 4.77
N HIS A 399 -12.12 23.21 5.38
CA HIS A 399 -11.25 23.77 6.40
C HIS A 399 -10.23 24.79 5.82
N PRO A 400 -10.15 26.02 6.36
CA PRO A 400 -9.45 27.15 5.72
C PRO A 400 -7.95 26.94 5.50
N HIS A 401 -7.30 26.10 6.32
CA HIS A 401 -5.88 25.79 6.23
C HIS A 401 -5.54 24.42 5.60
N MET A 402 -6.53 23.66 5.11
CA MET A 402 -6.30 22.31 4.55
C MET A 402 -6.64 22.25 3.05
N GLY A 403 -7.85 22.69 2.68
CA GLY A 403 -8.33 22.63 1.30
C GLY A 403 -8.34 21.23 0.68
N PHE A 404 -8.53 21.16 -0.64
CA PHE A 404 -8.66 19.90 -1.37
C PHE A 404 -7.38 19.03 -1.35
N VAL A 405 -6.20 19.64 -1.50
CA VAL A 405 -4.91 18.94 -1.60
C VAL A 405 -4.62 18.10 -0.34
N HIS A 406 -4.74 18.71 0.84
CA HIS A 406 -4.51 17.97 2.09
C HIS A 406 -5.68 17.04 2.44
N ALA A 407 -6.92 17.37 2.07
CA ALA A 407 -8.07 16.47 2.21
C ALA A 407 -7.92 15.18 1.39
N GLN A 408 -7.41 15.28 0.17
CA GLN A 408 -7.16 14.14 -0.72
C GLN A 408 -6.02 13.25 -0.20
N LEU A 409 -4.96 13.85 0.36
CA LEU A 409 -3.88 13.16 1.06
C LEU A 409 -4.39 12.39 2.28
N GLU A 410 -5.15 13.04 3.17
CA GLU A 410 -5.74 12.38 4.34
C GLU A 410 -6.69 11.24 3.94
N LEU A 411 -7.59 11.47 2.98
CA LEU A 411 -8.51 10.43 2.47
C LEU A 411 -7.75 9.24 1.89
N THR A 412 -6.64 9.48 1.19
CA THR A 412 -5.78 8.43 0.63
C THR A 412 -5.15 7.58 1.72
N ILE A 413 -4.61 8.20 2.78
CA ILE A 413 -4.02 7.46 3.91
C ILE A 413 -5.11 6.73 4.71
N ILE A 414 -6.29 7.34 4.92
CA ILE A 414 -7.44 6.68 5.56
C ILE A 414 -7.93 5.47 4.74
N ASN A 415 -7.91 5.57 3.41
CA ASN A 415 -8.22 4.47 2.49
C ASN A 415 -7.21 3.30 2.55
N LEU A 416 -6.03 3.50 3.14
CA LEU A 416 -5.08 2.43 3.45
C LEU A 416 -5.26 1.92 4.89
N LEU A 417 -5.33 2.82 5.86
CA LEU A 417 -5.37 2.48 7.28
C LEU A 417 -6.67 1.80 7.71
N LEU A 418 -7.83 2.24 7.23
CA LEU A 418 -9.12 1.68 7.65
C LEU A 418 -9.32 0.23 7.15
N PRO A 419 -9.04 -0.11 5.87
CA PRO A 419 -8.89 -1.50 5.44
C PRO A 419 -7.85 -2.29 6.23
N SER A 420 -6.72 -1.67 6.58
CA SER A 420 -5.67 -2.34 7.36
C SER A 420 -6.15 -2.77 8.75
N ILE A 421 -6.91 -1.91 9.44
CA ILE A 421 -7.54 -2.25 10.73
C ILE A 421 -8.46 -3.48 10.56
N TYR A 422 -9.25 -3.56 9.48
CA TYR A 422 -10.13 -4.71 9.22
C TYR A 422 -9.35 -6.00 8.93
N VAL A 423 -8.27 -5.91 8.16
CA VAL A 423 -7.39 -7.03 7.86
C VAL A 423 -6.72 -7.55 9.13
N VAL A 424 -6.21 -6.66 9.98
CA VAL A 424 -5.64 -7.01 11.29
C VAL A 424 -6.70 -7.65 12.19
N SER A 425 -7.91 -7.07 12.30
CA SER A 425 -9.02 -7.67 13.07
C SER A 425 -9.37 -9.08 12.58
N LEU A 426 -9.39 -9.32 11.27
CA LEU A 426 -9.63 -10.65 10.70
C LEU A 426 -8.48 -11.62 10.98
N ILE A 427 -7.23 -11.15 10.93
CA ILE A 427 -6.06 -11.96 11.29
C ILE A 427 -6.12 -12.31 12.78
N CYS A 428 -6.39 -11.37 13.68
CA CYS A 428 -6.58 -11.62 15.11
C CYS A 428 -7.69 -12.64 15.37
N LEU A 429 -8.87 -12.48 14.75
CA LEU A 429 -9.98 -13.43 14.86
C LEU A 429 -9.56 -14.84 14.41
N ARG A 430 -8.82 -14.93 13.30
CA ARG A 430 -8.29 -16.20 12.83
C ARG A 430 -7.23 -16.78 13.78
N MET A 431 -6.32 -15.98 14.32
CA MET A 431 -5.32 -16.47 15.27
C MET A 431 -5.99 -17.00 16.54
N VAL A 432 -6.98 -16.30 17.10
CA VAL A 432 -7.77 -16.77 18.26
C VAL A 432 -8.47 -18.11 17.96
N SER A 433 -9.11 -18.25 16.79
CA SER A 433 -9.74 -19.52 16.38
C SER A 433 -8.77 -20.70 16.17
N LEU A 434 -7.46 -20.44 16.08
CA LEU A 434 -6.39 -21.43 15.88
C LEU A 434 -5.46 -21.57 17.10
N LEU A 435 -5.63 -20.74 18.14
CA LEU A 435 -4.74 -20.71 19.29
C LEU A 435 -5.01 -21.91 20.20
N SER A 436 -4.01 -22.78 20.32
CA SER A 436 -4.00 -23.88 21.28
C SER A 436 -3.08 -23.56 22.47
N MET A 437 -3.30 -24.20 23.62
CA MET A 437 -2.37 -24.09 24.76
C MET A 437 -0.95 -24.54 24.38
N ARG A 438 -0.81 -25.48 23.44
CA ARG A 438 0.47 -25.97 22.94
C ARG A 438 1.17 -24.94 22.05
N ALA A 439 0.44 -24.27 21.17
CA ALA A 439 0.98 -23.22 20.30
C ALA A 439 1.59 -22.07 21.11
N VAL A 440 0.94 -21.66 22.21
CA VAL A 440 1.46 -20.59 23.07
C VAL A 440 2.72 -21.03 23.82
N VAL A 441 2.74 -22.25 24.37
CA VAL A 441 3.83 -22.72 25.24
C VAL A 441 5.04 -23.27 24.47
N ILE A 442 4.85 -23.80 23.26
CA ILE A 442 5.92 -24.43 22.47
C ILE A 442 6.25 -23.60 21.22
N ASP A 443 5.27 -23.36 20.35
CA ASP A 443 5.52 -22.74 19.05
C ASP A 443 5.90 -21.26 19.17
N GLY A 444 5.37 -20.55 20.17
CA GLY A 444 5.77 -19.18 20.51
C GLY A 444 7.27 -19.05 20.85
N PRO A 445 7.76 -19.71 21.91
CA PRO A 445 9.19 -19.73 22.24
C PRO A 445 10.08 -20.26 21.11
N LEU A 446 9.64 -21.26 20.34
CA LEU A 446 10.38 -21.76 19.19
C LEU A 446 10.52 -20.70 18.08
N ALA A 447 9.46 -19.93 17.81
CA ALA A 447 9.51 -18.84 16.83
C ALA A 447 10.47 -17.71 17.27
N LEU A 448 10.44 -17.35 18.55
CA LEU A 448 11.37 -16.38 19.13
C LEU A 448 12.83 -16.87 19.06
N GLY A 449 13.09 -18.13 19.40
CA GLY A 449 14.43 -18.73 19.34
C GLY A 449 15.00 -18.77 17.91
N MET A 450 14.20 -19.25 16.94
CA MET A 450 14.57 -19.24 15.51
C MET A 450 14.80 -17.82 14.99
N SER A 451 13.97 -16.86 15.40
CA SER A 451 14.15 -15.45 15.04
C SER A 451 15.42 -14.84 15.62
N GLY A 452 15.79 -15.21 16.86
CA GLY A 452 17.04 -14.78 17.48
C GLY A 452 18.28 -15.24 16.71
N ILE A 453 18.27 -16.50 16.24
CA ILE A 453 19.34 -17.05 15.39
C ILE A 453 19.44 -16.28 14.07
N VAL A 454 18.31 -16.01 13.40
CA VAL A 454 18.30 -15.25 12.13
C VAL A 454 18.78 -13.81 12.34
N PHE A 455 18.33 -13.15 13.41
CA PHE A 455 18.72 -11.78 13.74
C PHE A 455 20.25 -11.68 13.96
N ILE A 456 20.81 -12.48 14.87
CA ILE A 456 22.25 -12.50 15.17
C ILE A 456 23.06 -12.94 13.94
N GLY A 457 22.58 -13.94 13.19
CA GLY A 457 23.25 -14.48 12.01
C GLY A 457 23.27 -13.54 10.81
N SER A 458 22.31 -12.61 10.71
CA SER A 458 22.24 -11.65 9.60
C SER A 458 23.39 -10.64 9.61
N LYS A 459 23.77 -10.13 10.80
CA LYS A 459 24.67 -9.00 11.10
C LYS A 459 24.40 -7.67 10.38
N MET A 460 23.73 -7.69 9.23
CA MET A 460 23.49 -6.55 8.35
C MET A 460 22.21 -5.77 8.73
N THR A 461 21.32 -6.37 9.53
CA THR A 461 20.10 -5.70 9.98
C THR A 461 20.27 -5.18 11.40
N GLU A 462 20.93 -4.05 11.56
CA GLU A 462 21.18 -3.42 12.88
C GLU A 462 19.91 -2.92 13.59
N LYS A 463 18.73 -3.07 12.98
CA LYS A 463 17.45 -2.65 13.53
C LYS A 463 16.71 -3.78 14.27
N PRO A 464 16.29 -3.57 15.54
CA PRO A 464 15.68 -4.62 16.36
C PRO A 464 14.33 -5.14 15.84
N HIS A 465 13.69 -4.41 14.92
CA HIS A 465 12.37 -4.77 14.38
C HIS A 465 12.39 -6.01 13.49
N VAL A 466 13.53 -6.36 12.89
CA VAL A 466 13.67 -7.61 12.13
C VAL A 466 13.34 -8.83 12.99
N PHE A 467 13.76 -8.83 14.25
CA PHE A 467 13.41 -9.89 15.19
C PHE A 467 11.89 -10.02 15.39
N VAL A 468 11.15 -8.91 15.45
CA VAL A 468 9.69 -8.95 15.60
C VAL A 468 9.02 -9.49 14.32
N VAL A 469 9.44 -9.01 13.16
CA VAL A 469 8.90 -9.42 11.84
C VAL A 469 9.12 -10.91 11.60
N VAL A 470 10.36 -11.40 11.81
CA VAL A 470 10.72 -12.81 11.61
C VAL A 470 10.03 -13.70 12.65
N SER A 471 9.90 -13.27 13.91
CA SER A 471 9.13 -13.99 14.94
C SER A 471 7.65 -14.15 14.55
N LEU A 472 7.00 -13.08 14.09
CA LEU A 472 5.59 -13.13 13.64
C LEU A 472 5.40 -14.05 12.43
N PHE A 473 6.36 -14.05 11.50
CA PHE A 473 6.35 -14.94 10.34
C PHE A 473 6.48 -16.41 10.73
N PHE A 474 7.44 -16.78 11.58
CA PHE A 474 7.58 -18.15 12.06
C PHE A 474 6.37 -18.60 12.89
N PHE A 475 5.85 -17.74 13.76
CA PHE A 475 4.69 -18.05 14.59
C PHE A 475 3.42 -18.33 13.76
N ASP A 476 3.11 -17.50 12.75
CA ASP A 476 2.03 -17.79 11.78
C ASP A 476 2.27 -19.10 11.03
N ARG A 477 3.52 -19.42 10.72
CA ARG A 477 3.87 -20.66 10.00
C ARG A 477 3.68 -21.91 10.86
N PHE A 478 4.04 -21.85 12.14
CA PHE A 478 3.87 -22.95 13.11
C PHE A 478 2.39 -23.15 13.46
N LEU A 479 1.64 -22.09 13.78
CA LEU A 479 0.18 -22.16 13.99
C LEU A 479 -0.56 -22.85 12.83
N ARG A 480 -0.21 -22.51 11.58
CA ARG A 480 -0.80 -23.15 10.39
C ARG A 480 -0.36 -24.61 10.22
N SER A 481 0.80 -24.99 10.76
CA SER A 481 1.29 -26.37 10.74
C SER A 481 0.59 -27.22 11.81
N GLU A 482 0.40 -26.70 13.02
CA GLU A 482 -0.37 -27.37 14.08
C GLU A 482 -1.86 -27.52 13.70
N ALA A 483 -2.46 -26.48 13.11
CA ALA A 483 -3.82 -26.56 12.57
C ALA A 483 -3.98 -27.60 11.44
N ALA A 484 -2.89 -28.02 10.79
CA ALA A 484 -2.89 -29.07 9.77
C ALA A 484 -2.59 -30.47 10.33
N SER A 485 -1.98 -30.59 11.51
CA SER A 485 -1.63 -31.86 12.16
C SER A 485 -2.55 -32.26 13.31
N SER A 486 -3.27 -31.31 13.92
CA SER A 486 -4.17 -31.58 15.03
C SER A 486 -5.45 -32.30 14.58
N LEU A 487 -5.73 -33.45 15.20
CA LEU A 487 -6.97 -34.22 15.09
C LEU A 487 -8.14 -33.57 15.87
N SER A 488 -8.16 -32.24 15.98
CA SER A 488 -9.25 -31.50 16.62
C SER A 488 -10.44 -31.40 15.66
N GLU A 489 -11.61 -31.87 16.10
CA GLU A 489 -12.85 -31.83 15.32
C GLU A 489 -13.24 -30.38 14.90
N MET A 490 -12.93 -29.40 15.76
CA MET A 490 -13.07 -27.96 15.48
C MET A 490 -12.04 -27.46 14.45
N GLY A 491 -10.78 -27.88 14.58
CA GLY A 491 -9.71 -27.51 13.64
C GLY A 491 -9.93 -28.10 12.24
N GLN A 492 -10.36 -29.36 12.18
CA GLN A 492 -10.72 -30.05 10.95
C GLN A 492 -11.94 -29.43 10.28
N THR A 493 -13.03 -29.15 11.02
CA THR A 493 -14.21 -28.49 10.43
C THR A 493 -13.89 -27.08 9.91
N LEU A 494 -13.09 -26.27 10.62
CA LEU A 494 -12.67 -24.95 10.15
C LEU A 494 -11.75 -25.02 8.91
N GLN A 495 -10.76 -25.92 8.92
CA GLN A 495 -9.84 -26.13 7.79
C GLN A 495 -10.58 -26.67 6.54
N GLN A 496 -11.48 -27.64 6.73
CA GLN A 496 -12.32 -28.21 5.70
C GLN A 496 -13.32 -27.17 5.16
N MET A 497 -13.91 -26.32 6.00
CA MET A 497 -14.75 -25.19 5.57
C MET A 497 -13.98 -24.13 4.78
N LEU A 498 -12.73 -23.83 5.16
CA LEU A 498 -11.85 -22.94 4.39
C LEU A 498 -11.51 -23.55 3.01
N GLN A 499 -11.26 -24.86 2.94
CA GLN A 499 -11.07 -25.58 1.68
C GLN A 499 -12.34 -25.65 0.82
N GLU A 500 -13.49 -25.98 1.39
CA GLU A 500 -14.79 -26.00 0.68
C GLU A 500 -15.14 -24.63 0.11
N THR A 501 -14.84 -23.54 0.82
CA THR A 501 -15.08 -22.18 0.31
C THR A 501 -14.16 -21.85 -0.88
N SER A 502 -12.96 -22.45 -0.96
CA SER A 502 -12.09 -22.38 -2.15
C SER A 502 -12.50 -23.32 -3.29
N SER A 503 -13.30 -24.36 -2.98
CA SER A 503 -13.63 -25.47 -3.87
C SER A 503 -15.15 -25.72 -4.00
N ASN A 504 -15.98 -24.67 -3.90
CA ASN A 504 -17.41 -24.79 -4.14
C ASN A 504 -17.69 -24.92 -5.65
N LYS A 505 -17.49 -26.14 -6.18
CA LYS A 505 -17.55 -26.48 -7.61
C LYS A 505 -18.90 -26.23 -8.27
N LYS A 506 -20.01 -26.06 -7.51
CA LYS A 506 -21.36 -25.90 -8.08
C LYS A 506 -21.66 -24.47 -8.54
N HIS A 507 -21.13 -23.45 -7.85
CA HIS A 507 -21.20 -22.05 -8.27
C HIS A 507 -19.90 -21.32 -7.87
N PRO A 508 -18.82 -21.42 -8.67
CA PRO A 508 -17.70 -20.51 -8.49
C PRO A 508 -18.20 -19.08 -8.70
N LEU A 509 -17.86 -18.18 -7.76
CA LEU A 509 -18.07 -16.73 -7.91
C LEU A 509 -17.62 -16.30 -9.31
N LEU A 510 -18.50 -15.64 -10.07
CA LEU A 510 -18.27 -15.21 -11.44
C LEU A 510 -17.07 -14.25 -11.43
N GLY A 511 -15.88 -14.76 -11.78
CA GLY A 511 -14.61 -14.05 -11.65
C GLY A 511 -13.53 -14.77 -10.86
N HIS A 512 -13.80 -15.68 -9.91
CA HIS A 512 -12.74 -16.27 -9.06
C HIS A 512 -11.66 -17.01 -9.86
N ARG A 513 -12.04 -17.72 -10.93
CA ARG A 513 -11.08 -18.40 -11.83
C ARG A 513 -10.22 -17.40 -12.61
N THR A 514 -10.80 -16.30 -13.06
CA THR A 514 -10.11 -15.21 -13.79
C THR A 514 -9.19 -14.44 -12.85
N ALA A 515 -9.69 -14.08 -11.68
CA ALA A 515 -8.98 -13.40 -10.61
C ALA A 515 -7.77 -14.22 -10.11
N LYS A 516 -7.89 -15.56 -10.05
CA LYS A 516 -6.75 -16.46 -9.78
C LYS A 516 -5.70 -16.43 -10.91
N LYS A 517 -6.10 -16.32 -12.19
CA LYS A 517 -5.16 -16.13 -13.30
C LYS A 517 -4.41 -14.79 -13.15
N PHE A 518 -5.11 -13.69 -12.84
CA PHE A 518 -4.48 -12.39 -12.60
C PHE A 518 -3.46 -12.43 -11.47
N VAL A 519 -3.77 -13.07 -10.34
CA VAL A 519 -2.80 -13.22 -9.23
C VAL A 519 -1.57 -14.05 -9.63
N TYR A 520 -1.73 -15.12 -10.41
CA TYR A 520 -0.58 -15.87 -10.92
C TYR A 520 0.23 -15.09 -11.95
N LEU A 521 -0.42 -14.28 -12.80
CA LEU A 521 0.26 -13.41 -13.75
C LEU A 521 1.05 -12.31 -13.03
N ALA A 522 0.44 -11.63 -12.06
CA ALA A 522 1.12 -10.62 -11.22
C ALA A 522 2.32 -11.22 -10.46
N LEU A 523 2.18 -12.44 -9.92
CA LEU A 523 3.29 -13.15 -9.27
C LEU A 523 4.39 -13.55 -10.27
N ALA A 524 4.04 -13.94 -11.49
CA ALA A 524 5.02 -14.24 -12.53
C ALA A 524 5.77 -12.98 -12.98
N ILE A 525 5.08 -11.84 -13.12
CA ILE A 525 5.69 -10.54 -13.42
C ILE A 525 6.62 -10.11 -12.28
N LEU A 526 6.21 -10.25 -11.02
CA LEU A 526 7.07 -9.96 -9.86
C LEU A 526 8.33 -10.84 -9.86
N LEU A 527 8.19 -12.15 -10.08
CA LEU A 527 9.33 -13.08 -10.11
C LEU A 527 10.28 -12.80 -11.30
N LEU A 528 9.73 -12.40 -12.45
CA LEU A 528 10.52 -11.98 -13.61
C LEU A 528 11.27 -10.66 -13.32
N PHE A 529 10.59 -9.68 -12.72
CA PHE A 529 11.19 -8.40 -12.32
C PHE A 529 12.32 -8.61 -11.30
N VAL A 530 12.06 -9.29 -10.18
CA VAL A 530 13.09 -9.58 -9.16
C VAL A 530 14.23 -10.41 -9.75
N GLY A 531 13.92 -11.38 -10.61
CA GLY A 531 14.93 -12.18 -11.31
C GLY A 531 15.81 -11.36 -12.26
N ALA A 532 15.25 -10.37 -12.96
CA ALA A 532 15.99 -9.47 -13.83
C ALA A 532 16.92 -8.54 -13.04
N ILE A 533 16.41 -7.85 -11.99
CA ILE A 533 17.23 -6.94 -11.18
C ILE A 533 18.32 -7.70 -10.40
N SER A 534 17.97 -8.85 -9.80
CA SER A 534 18.96 -9.75 -9.17
C SER A 534 20.02 -10.22 -10.18
N GLY A 535 19.59 -10.50 -11.41
CA GLY A 535 20.47 -10.89 -12.52
C GLY A 535 21.46 -9.78 -12.89
N PHE A 536 21.00 -8.55 -13.08
CA PHE A 536 21.86 -7.40 -13.35
C PHE A 536 22.81 -7.08 -12.19
N SER A 537 22.33 -7.16 -10.94
CA SER A 537 23.17 -6.98 -9.75
C SER A 537 24.29 -8.03 -9.67
N VAL A 538 24.01 -9.33 -9.93
CA VAL A 538 25.05 -10.38 -10.03
C VAL A 538 25.98 -10.17 -11.23
N LEU A 539 25.44 -9.82 -12.40
CA LEU A 539 26.22 -9.52 -13.60
C LEU A 539 27.18 -8.36 -13.37
N SER A 540 26.80 -7.34 -12.60
CA SER A 540 27.68 -6.21 -12.26
C SER A 540 28.94 -6.64 -11.49
N VAL A 541 28.81 -7.62 -10.58
CA VAL A 541 29.95 -8.18 -9.83
C VAL A 541 30.88 -8.97 -10.77
N LEU A 542 30.30 -9.79 -11.64
CA LEU A 542 31.06 -10.55 -12.65
C LEU A 542 31.77 -9.61 -13.64
N GLN A 543 31.10 -8.55 -14.10
CA GLN A 543 31.64 -7.53 -14.98
C GLN A 543 32.83 -6.82 -14.34
N LYS A 544 32.68 -6.39 -13.08
CA LYS A 544 33.75 -5.77 -12.29
C LYS A 544 34.93 -6.72 -12.09
N SER A 545 34.68 -8.00 -11.79
CA SER A 545 35.74 -9.01 -11.65
C SER A 545 36.45 -9.32 -12.97
N ALA A 546 35.74 -9.26 -14.10
CA ALA A 546 36.31 -9.48 -15.44
C ALA A 546 36.97 -8.22 -16.03
N LYS A 547 36.81 -7.05 -15.40
CA LYS A 547 37.19 -5.73 -15.91
C LYS A 547 36.66 -5.43 -17.33
N TRP A 548 35.48 -5.97 -17.65
CA TRP A 548 34.91 -5.87 -18.99
C TRP A 548 33.94 -4.69 -19.11
N PHE A 549 34.47 -3.54 -19.53
CA PHE A 549 33.72 -2.31 -19.75
C PHE A 549 34.05 -1.80 -21.17
N PRO A 550 33.33 -2.25 -22.21
CA PRO A 550 33.51 -1.73 -23.56
C PRO A 550 33.05 -0.27 -23.64
N ASP A 551 33.67 0.52 -24.51
CA ASP A 551 33.24 1.92 -24.69
C ASP A 551 31.87 1.97 -25.37
N ALA A 552 30.92 2.65 -24.73
CA ALA A 552 29.59 2.88 -25.27
C ALA A 552 29.59 3.92 -26.39
N THR A 553 30.47 4.91 -26.32
CA THR A 553 30.64 5.97 -27.32
C THR A 553 32.05 6.01 -27.87
N SER A 554 32.21 6.15 -29.18
CA SER A 554 33.45 6.59 -29.82
C SER A 554 33.26 7.94 -30.51
N VAL A 555 34.35 8.71 -30.59
CA VAL A 555 34.42 10.00 -31.29
C VAL A 555 35.49 9.89 -32.37
N GLU A 556 35.15 10.30 -33.59
CA GLU A 556 36.04 10.33 -34.75
C GLU A 556 36.03 11.76 -35.33
N TYR A 557 37.21 12.25 -35.72
CA TYR A 557 37.40 13.60 -36.26
C TYR A 557 37.81 13.50 -37.74
N GLU A 558 37.01 14.07 -38.64
CA GLU A 558 37.26 14.12 -40.08
C GLU A 558 37.28 15.58 -40.55
N ASP A 559 38.48 16.16 -40.70
CA ASP A 559 38.79 17.53 -41.15
C ASP A 559 37.92 18.65 -40.56
N ASN A 560 36.71 18.87 -41.11
CA ASN A 560 35.75 19.88 -40.69
C ASN A 560 34.48 19.25 -40.07
N SER A 561 34.56 18.04 -39.54
CA SER A 561 33.43 17.35 -38.93
C SER A 561 33.82 16.43 -37.78
N ILE A 562 32.87 16.23 -36.86
CA ILE A 562 32.98 15.32 -35.73
C ILE A 562 31.88 14.27 -35.86
N HIS A 563 32.26 12.99 -35.78
CA HIS A 563 31.33 11.86 -35.82
C HIS A 563 31.32 11.19 -34.45
N ILE A 564 30.17 11.19 -33.79
CA ILE A 564 29.97 10.50 -32.51
C ILE A 564 29.11 9.26 -32.77
N HIS A 565 29.55 8.12 -32.25
CA HIS A 565 28.93 6.82 -32.45
C HIS A 565 28.59 6.18 -31.12
N HIS A 566 27.30 6.12 -30.79
CA HIS A 566 26.80 5.61 -29.52
C HIS A 566 26.21 4.20 -29.71
N THR A 567 26.94 3.20 -29.23
CA THR A 567 26.64 1.75 -29.26
C THR A 567 26.31 1.17 -30.64
N GLY A 568 26.75 1.81 -31.73
CA GLY A 568 26.44 1.43 -33.11
C GLY A 568 25.00 1.70 -33.55
N VAL A 569 24.10 2.04 -32.61
CA VAL A 569 22.68 2.33 -32.85
C VAL A 569 22.45 3.79 -33.24
N VAL A 570 23.20 4.69 -32.63
CA VAL A 570 23.04 6.13 -32.82
C VAL A 570 24.31 6.71 -33.41
N LYS A 571 24.12 7.58 -34.41
CA LYS A 571 25.20 8.32 -35.07
C LYS A 571 24.83 9.80 -35.11
N LEU A 572 25.76 10.63 -34.66
CA LEU A 572 25.71 12.08 -34.74
C LEU A 572 26.85 12.54 -35.64
N HIS A 573 26.52 13.29 -36.68
CA HIS A 573 27.52 13.96 -37.51
C HIS A 573 27.36 15.48 -37.31
N LEU A 574 28.43 16.13 -36.85
CA LEU A 574 28.49 17.58 -36.64
C LEU A 574 29.44 18.17 -37.68
N GLY A 575 28.95 19.08 -38.51
CA GLY A 575 29.83 19.94 -39.32
C GLY A 575 30.32 21.11 -38.48
N LEU A 576 31.64 21.32 -38.47
CA LEU A 576 32.26 22.50 -37.87
C LEU A 576 32.13 23.70 -38.83
N ALA A 577 31.96 24.89 -38.27
CA ALA A 577 31.87 26.11 -39.06
C ALA A 577 33.25 26.66 -39.41
N ASN A 578 33.39 27.12 -40.66
CA ASN A 578 34.61 27.75 -41.18
C ASN A 578 34.23 28.73 -42.31
N ASP A 579 35.23 29.29 -43.01
CA ASP A 579 34.99 30.27 -44.09
C ASP A 579 34.21 29.72 -45.29
N THR A 580 34.21 28.39 -45.52
CA THR A 580 33.47 27.75 -46.62
C THR A 580 32.09 27.22 -46.21
N ASN A 581 31.94 26.84 -44.94
CA ASN A 581 30.72 26.30 -44.34
C ASN A 581 30.29 27.23 -43.19
N PRO A 582 29.45 28.26 -43.46
CA PRO A 582 29.03 29.20 -42.43
C PRO A 582 28.22 28.52 -41.33
N ALA A 583 28.27 29.09 -40.13
CA ALA A 583 27.53 28.57 -38.99
C ALA A 583 26.01 28.72 -39.15
N ILE A 584 25.26 27.78 -38.57
CA ILE A 584 23.78 27.79 -38.61
C ILE A 584 23.25 29.04 -37.90
N THR A 585 22.51 29.85 -38.64
CA THR A 585 21.73 31.01 -38.15
C THR A 585 20.26 30.80 -38.49
N ILE A 586 19.36 31.21 -37.59
CA ILE A 586 17.94 30.84 -37.64
C ILE A 586 17.08 32.07 -37.35
N ASP A 587 16.04 32.23 -38.17
CA ASP A 587 15.01 33.26 -38.04
C ASP A 587 13.85 32.76 -37.14
N ASP A 588 13.11 33.68 -36.53
CA ASP A 588 12.02 33.34 -35.60
C ASP A 588 10.92 32.45 -36.22
N PRO A 589 10.31 31.52 -35.45
CA PRO A 589 10.32 31.47 -33.98
C PRO A 589 11.35 30.50 -33.38
N LEU A 590 12.19 31.02 -32.49
CA LEU A 590 13.11 30.22 -31.66
C LEU A 590 12.40 29.57 -30.44
N TYR A 591 12.99 28.52 -29.85
CA TYR A 591 12.57 28.08 -28.51
C TYR A 591 12.82 29.18 -27.46
N ALA A 592 11.90 29.33 -26.51
CA ALA A 592 11.96 30.38 -25.48
C ALA A 592 13.27 30.38 -24.65
N SER A 593 13.94 29.24 -24.54
CA SER A 593 15.23 29.10 -23.86
C SER A 593 16.47 29.41 -24.69
N CYS A 594 16.39 29.60 -26.02
CA CYS A 594 17.57 29.80 -26.87
C CYS A 594 18.39 31.04 -26.47
N SER A 595 17.70 32.10 -26.02
CA SER A 595 18.29 33.34 -25.52
C SER A 595 18.81 33.26 -24.09
N SER A 596 18.45 32.21 -23.33
CA SER A 596 18.87 32.04 -21.94
C SER A 596 20.38 31.79 -21.83
N ARG A 597 20.98 32.32 -20.75
CA ARG A 597 22.40 32.16 -20.45
C ARG A 597 22.60 31.85 -18.97
N TRP A 598 23.40 30.83 -18.68
CA TRP A 598 23.75 30.41 -17.33
C TRP A 598 25.24 30.63 -17.12
N ASN A 599 25.61 31.63 -16.31
CA ASN A 599 26.99 32.08 -16.12
C ASN A 599 27.76 32.38 -17.44
N GLY A 600 27.05 32.83 -18.49
CA GLY A 600 27.63 33.12 -19.81
C GLY A 600 27.60 31.95 -20.81
N LEU A 601 27.14 30.77 -20.39
CA LEU A 601 26.98 29.59 -21.23
C LEU A 601 25.58 29.53 -21.84
N SER A 602 25.49 29.14 -23.12
CA SER A 602 24.22 28.88 -23.82
C SER A 602 23.68 27.48 -23.49
N LEU A 603 22.41 27.24 -23.86
CA LEU A 603 21.80 25.92 -23.69
C LEU A 603 22.57 24.85 -24.47
N ILE A 604 23.01 25.18 -25.68
CA ILE A 604 23.78 24.30 -26.56
C ILE A 604 25.19 24.03 -25.99
N ASP A 605 25.83 25.02 -25.36
CA ASP A 605 27.13 24.81 -24.69
C ASP A 605 27.00 23.71 -23.61
N LEU A 606 25.95 23.80 -22.79
CA LEU A 606 25.69 22.84 -21.71
C LEU A 606 25.26 21.46 -22.22
N ALA A 607 24.65 21.39 -23.42
CA ALA A 607 24.34 20.13 -24.10
C ALA A 607 25.62 19.39 -24.55
N PHE A 608 26.57 20.11 -25.16
CA PHE A 608 27.86 19.50 -25.54
C PHE A 608 28.71 19.09 -24.34
N PHE A 609 28.67 19.82 -23.23
CA PHE A 609 29.28 19.33 -21.98
C PHE A 609 28.59 18.06 -21.45
N ALA A 610 27.26 17.92 -21.60
CA ALA A 610 26.54 16.70 -21.23
C ALA A 610 26.90 15.50 -22.14
N GLU A 611 27.10 15.73 -23.43
CA GLU A 611 27.53 14.71 -24.41
C GLU A 611 28.94 14.20 -24.07
N ALA A 612 29.87 15.13 -23.83
CA ALA A 612 31.27 14.81 -23.51
C ALA A 612 31.46 13.96 -22.24
N ALA A 613 30.42 13.81 -21.39
CA ALA A 613 30.46 12.96 -20.20
C ALA A 613 30.32 11.47 -20.52
N TYR A 614 29.85 11.12 -21.72
CA TYR A 614 29.78 9.72 -22.16
C TYR A 614 31.12 9.16 -22.63
N PHE A 615 32.04 10.02 -23.07
CA PHE A 615 33.33 9.59 -23.60
C PHE A 615 34.20 8.92 -22.54
N ASN A 616 35.15 8.12 -23.01
CA ASN A 616 35.97 7.27 -22.14
C ASN A 616 36.86 8.12 -21.20
N PRO A 617 36.71 8.05 -19.87
CA PRO A 617 37.48 8.90 -18.93
C PRO A 617 38.97 8.55 -18.86
N LEU A 618 39.42 7.46 -19.52
CA LEU A 618 40.83 7.09 -19.66
C LEU A 618 41.46 7.57 -20.99
N SER A 619 40.65 8.14 -21.86
CA SER A 619 41.07 8.72 -23.15
C SER A 619 41.28 10.22 -23.04
N ASN A 620 41.85 10.84 -24.08
CA ASN A 620 41.90 12.31 -24.17
C ASN A 620 40.64 12.90 -24.85
N ASP A 621 39.73 12.05 -25.32
CA ASP A 621 38.59 12.39 -26.19
C ASP A 621 37.72 13.52 -25.60
N THR A 622 37.50 13.52 -24.27
CA THR A 622 36.75 14.59 -23.58
C THR A 622 37.45 15.95 -23.67
N ALA A 623 38.77 15.99 -23.50
CA ALA A 623 39.54 17.22 -23.57
C ALA A 623 39.67 17.72 -25.02
N GLU A 624 39.94 16.79 -25.95
CA GLU A 624 40.04 17.08 -27.39
C GLU A 624 38.72 17.58 -27.96
N PHE A 625 37.59 16.95 -27.60
CA PHE A 625 36.27 17.41 -28.04
C PHE A 625 35.94 18.81 -27.52
N ILE A 626 36.23 19.07 -26.24
CA ILE A 626 35.99 20.38 -25.62
C ILE A 626 36.91 21.44 -26.25
N SER A 627 38.18 21.14 -26.50
CA SER A 627 39.07 22.09 -27.18
C SER A 627 38.60 22.35 -28.61
N THR A 628 38.31 21.32 -29.41
CA THR A 628 37.83 21.49 -30.80
C THR A 628 36.51 22.26 -30.89
N ILE A 629 35.56 22.01 -29.98
CA ILE A 629 34.24 22.67 -29.99
C ILE A 629 34.29 24.11 -29.48
N PHE A 630 35.15 24.44 -28.52
CA PHE A 630 35.16 25.75 -27.85
C PHE A 630 36.41 26.59 -28.14
N ASP A 631 37.25 26.17 -29.09
CA ASP A 631 38.51 26.84 -29.41
C ASP A 631 38.31 28.34 -29.68
N ASN A 632 39.29 29.14 -29.24
CA ASN A 632 39.36 30.59 -29.39
C ASN A 632 38.23 31.44 -28.72
N GLU A 633 37.04 30.89 -28.41
CA GLU A 633 35.93 31.68 -27.85
C GLU A 633 35.95 31.81 -26.32
N LEU A 634 36.12 30.70 -25.60
CA LEU A 634 36.05 30.68 -24.13
C LEU A 634 37.42 30.77 -23.43
N GLY A 635 38.51 30.73 -24.20
CA GLY A 635 39.87 30.58 -23.69
C GLY A 635 40.16 29.12 -23.36
N ASP A 636 41.33 28.87 -22.76
CA ASP A 636 41.75 27.52 -22.35
C ASP A 636 40.79 26.94 -21.29
N ILE A 637 40.16 25.80 -21.59
CA ILE A 637 39.19 25.13 -20.71
C ILE A 637 39.88 23.95 -20.04
N HIS A 638 40.07 24.06 -18.73
CA HIS A 638 40.80 23.05 -17.98
C HIS A 638 39.86 21.90 -17.59
N VAL A 639 39.96 20.77 -18.29
CA VAL A 639 39.21 19.54 -17.98
C VAL A 639 39.89 18.77 -16.86
N HIS A 640 39.16 18.49 -15.79
CA HIS A 640 39.60 17.76 -14.61
C HIS A 640 38.74 16.52 -14.39
N LEU A 641 39.37 15.35 -14.35
CA LEU A 641 38.72 14.10 -13.95
C LEU A 641 38.96 13.84 -12.45
N PRO A 642 37.92 13.53 -11.66
CA PRO A 642 38.09 13.14 -10.25
C PRO A 642 38.96 11.88 -10.14
N ALA A 643 39.88 11.84 -9.16
CA ALA A 643 40.83 10.73 -9.00
C ALA A 643 40.22 9.33 -8.73
N LEU A 644 38.91 9.26 -8.44
CA LEU A 644 38.14 8.03 -8.25
C LEU A 644 37.30 7.64 -9.49
N ASN A 645 37.20 8.51 -10.49
CA ASN A 645 36.50 8.24 -11.74
C ASN A 645 37.36 7.29 -12.59
N THR A 646 37.02 6.01 -12.55
CA THR A 646 37.73 4.95 -13.28
C THR A 646 36.73 4.16 -14.10
N LYS A 647 37.10 3.80 -15.32
CA LYS A 647 36.29 2.96 -16.23
C LYS A 647 35.83 1.61 -15.63
N THR A 648 36.46 1.18 -14.53
CA THR A 648 36.14 -0.04 -13.76
C THR A 648 35.50 0.23 -12.38
N GLY A 649 35.13 1.48 -12.11
CA GLY A 649 34.56 1.93 -10.85
C GLY A 649 33.14 1.41 -10.63
N SER A 650 32.68 1.44 -9.38
CA SER A 650 31.27 1.23 -9.00
C SER A 650 30.69 2.51 -8.42
N LYS A 651 31.03 3.64 -9.04
CA LYS A 651 30.81 5.02 -8.60
C LYS A 651 30.31 5.85 -9.78
N LEU A 652 29.78 7.04 -9.53
CA LEU A 652 29.24 7.91 -10.55
C LEU A 652 30.35 8.53 -11.41
N ASP A 653 30.22 8.47 -12.73
CA ASP A 653 31.19 9.02 -13.66
C ASP A 653 30.82 10.48 -14.00
N PHE A 654 31.73 11.41 -13.76
CA PHE A 654 31.56 12.84 -14.04
C PHE A 654 32.92 13.55 -14.25
N PHE A 655 32.91 14.71 -14.91
CA PHE A 655 34.11 15.56 -15.06
C PHE A 655 33.81 17.03 -14.74
N GLU A 656 34.85 17.80 -14.41
CA GLU A 656 34.80 19.26 -14.21
C GLU A 656 35.51 19.96 -15.38
N ALA A 657 34.80 20.77 -16.16
CA ALA A 657 35.39 21.73 -17.09
C ALA A 657 35.42 23.12 -16.43
N TYR A 658 36.60 23.56 -15.99
CA TYR A 658 36.79 24.90 -15.45
C TYR A 658 37.09 25.88 -16.59
N ILE A 659 36.33 26.98 -16.64
CA ILE A 659 36.45 28.04 -17.65
C ILE A 659 36.97 29.30 -16.94
N PRO A 660 38.29 29.60 -16.99
CA PRO A 660 38.88 30.72 -16.25
C PRO A 660 38.27 32.07 -16.63
N LYS A 661 37.97 32.27 -17.93
CA LYS A 661 37.37 33.49 -18.49
C LYS A 661 36.00 33.84 -17.88
N LEU A 662 35.27 32.85 -17.35
CA LEU A 662 33.95 33.01 -16.74
C LEU A 662 33.96 32.81 -15.22
N ASN A 663 35.11 32.48 -14.62
CA ASN A 663 35.25 31.95 -13.25
C ASN A 663 34.13 30.96 -12.89
N THR A 664 33.92 29.98 -13.79
CA THR A 664 32.81 29.04 -13.73
C THR A 664 33.30 27.64 -14.06
N SER A 665 32.96 26.66 -13.23
CA SER A 665 33.10 25.24 -13.51
C SER A 665 31.76 24.65 -13.95
N VAL A 666 31.79 23.96 -15.09
CA VAL A 666 30.71 23.06 -15.51
C VAL A 666 31.07 21.67 -15.00
N ILE A 667 30.25 21.12 -14.12
CA ILE A 667 30.38 19.72 -13.70
C ILE A 667 29.34 18.93 -14.46
N SER A 668 29.81 18.03 -15.32
CA SER A 668 28.97 17.24 -16.22
C SER A 668 28.90 15.80 -15.76
N VAL A 669 27.68 15.31 -15.57
CA VAL A 669 27.38 13.98 -15.00
C VAL A 669 26.88 13.06 -16.10
N ARG A 670 27.51 11.89 -16.26
CA ARG A 670 27.10 10.89 -17.24
C ARG A 670 25.77 10.25 -16.84
N GLY A 671 24.93 9.93 -17.84
CA GLY A 671 23.79 9.05 -17.66
C GLY A 671 24.15 7.56 -17.78
N THR A 672 23.11 6.74 -17.90
CA THR A 672 23.19 5.27 -17.96
C THR A 672 23.99 4.79 -19.17
N ASP A 673 24.99 3.93 -18.93
CA ASP A 673 25.72 3.20 -19.96
C ASP A 673 25.07 1.81 -20.20
N ILE A 674 24.70 1.54 -21.45
CA ILE A 674 24.02 0.30 -21.88
C ILE A 674 24.84 -0.96 -21.57
N TRP A 675 26.17 -0.86 -21.52
CA TRP A 675 27.05 -1.97 -21.19
C TRP A 675 27.30 -2.12 -19.69
N ARG A 676 26.91 -1.15 -18.85
CA ARG A 676 27.24 -1.11 -17.43
C ARG A 676 26.04 -1.46 -16.55
N PHE A 677 25.97 -2.72 -16.12
CA PHE A 677 24.82 -3.24 -15.35
C PHE A 677 24.55 -2.52 -14.01
N THR A 678 25.54 -1.83 -13.44
CA THR A 678 25.31 -1.03 -12.22
C THR A 678 24.34 0.12 -12.44
N ASP A 679 24.38 0.75 -13.62
CA ASP A 679 23.68 2.00 -13.87
C ASP A 679 22.16 1.72 -13.96
N PHE A 680 21.77 0.61 -14.61
CA PHE A 680 20.40 0.10 -14.60
C PHE A 680 19.86 -0.26 -13.20
N VAL A 681 20.71 -0.72 -12.28
CA VAL A 681 20.29 -1.03 -10.90
C VAL A 681 20.00 0.26 -10.14
N GLU A 682 20.82 1.30 -10.33
CA GLU A 682 20.60 2.62 -9.69
C GLU A 682 19.40 3.38 -10.28
N ASP A 683 19.13 3.26 -11.59
CA ASP A 683 17.92 3.82 -12.22
C ASP A 683 16.65 3.30 -11.53
N VAL A 684 16.59 1.98 -11.31
CA VAL A 684 15.50 1.32 -10.59
C VAL A 684 15.47 1.77 -9.13
N LYS A 685 16.63 1.80 -8.45
CA LYS A 685 16.75 2.23 -7.05
C LYS A 685 16.21 3.65 -6.79
N MET A 686 16.42 4.59 -7.72
CA MET A 686 15.97 5.98 -7.57
C MET A 686 14.51 6.23 -7.99
N PHE A 687 14.03 5.57 -9.05
CA PHE A 687 12.78 5.95 -9.72
C PHE A 687 11.71 4.85 -9.83
N PHE A 688 11.91 3.68 -9.22
CA PHE A 688 10.94 2.59 -9.31
C PHE A 688 9.56 2.92 -8.70
N GLU A 689 9.50 3.64 -7.57
CA GLU A 689 8.20 3.96 -6.95
C GLU A 689 7.30 4.88 -7.81
N PRO A 690 7.78 6.00 -8.40
CA PRO A 690 7.01 6.75 -9.40
C PRO A 690 6.52 5.91 -10.58
N VAL A 691 7.33 4.99 -11.12
CA VAL A 691 6.92 4.09 -12.22
C VAL A 691 5.76 3.19 -11.79
N VAL A 692 5.84 2.60 -10.59
CA VAL A 692 4.74 1.82 -10.00
C VAL A 692 3.47 2.67 -9.89
N PHE A 693 3.57 3.89 -9.36
CA PHE A 693 2.41 4.76 -9.20
C PHE A 693 1.82 5.23 -10.54
N SER A 694 2.64 5.43 -11.57
CA SER A 694 2.17 5.72 -12.94
C SER A 694 1.35 4.57 -13.52
N VAL A 695 1.85 3.33 -13.41
CA VAL A 695 1.11 2.11 -13.81
C VAL A 695 -0.19 1.96 -13.00
N LEU A 696 -0.16 2.20 -11.69
CA LEU A 696 -1.35 2.17 -10.86
C LEU A 696 -2.37 3.25 -11.24
N SER A 697 -1.93 4.45 -11.64
CA SER A 697 -2.80 5.55 -12.08
C SER A 697 -3.58 5.24 -13.36
N SER A 698 -3.01 4.38 -14.21
CA SER A 698 -3.68 3.88 -15.43
C SER A 698 -4.81 2.88 -15.12
N ILE A 699 -4.76 2.22 -13.96
CA ILE A 699 -5.77 1.24 -13.51
C ILE A 699 -6.81 1.88 -12.58
N PHE A 700 -6.38 2.82 -11.73
CA PHE A 700 -7.20 3.48 -10.71
C PHE A 700 -7.27 4.99 -10.97
N PRO A 701 -8.33 5.50 -11.63
CA PRO A 701 -8.43 6.92 -11.99
C PRO A 701 -8.33 7.89 -10.81
N THR A 702 -8.67 7.48 -9.58
CA THR A 702 -8.48 8.34 -8.39
C THR A 702 -7.03 8.64 -8.06
N ILE A 703 -6.08 7.76 -8.45
CA ILE A 703 -4.64 7.99 -8.28
C ILE A 703 -4.17 9.09 -9.25
N ARG A 704 -4.73 9.18 -10.46
CA ARG A 704 -4.40 10.25 -11.42
C ARG A 704 -4.81 11.66 -10.94
N ILE A 705 -5.69 11.75 -9.94
CA ILE A 705 -6.15 13.01 -9.32
C ILE A 705 -5.26 13.40 -8.12
N TRP A 706 -4.30 12.56 -7.73
CA TRP A 706 -3.43 12.84 -6.59
C TRP A 706 -2.45 13.98 -6.88
N PRO A 707 -2.29 14.95 -5.96
CA PRO A 707 -1.24 15.95 -6.05
C PRO A 707 0.12 15.32 -5.69
N ASP A 708 1.23 15.90 -6.19
CA ASP A 708 2.58 15.35 -5.99
C ASP A 708 2.95 15.11 -4.52
N VAL A 709 2.45 15.96 -3.60
CA VAL A 709 2.61 15.79 -2.14
C VAL A 709 2.09 14.43 -1.67
N THR A 710 1.02 13.91 -2.28
CA THR A 710 0.47 12.58 -1.95
C THR A 710 1.35 11.44 -2.44
N PHE A 711 1.93 11.56 -3.63
CA PHE A 711 2.94 10.62 -4.10
C PHE A 711 4.18 10.67 -3.21
N SER A 712 4.75 11.85 -2.93
CA SER A 712 5.96 11.96 -2.11
C SER A 712 5.78 11.43 -0.69
N THR A 713 4.63 11.65 -0.04
CA THR A 713 4.35 11.10 1.30
C THR A 713 4.14 9.58 1.27
N LEU A 714 3.59 9.00 0.19
CA LEU A 714 3.48 7.55 0.07
C LEU A 714 4.81 6.87 -0.27
N ILE A 715 5.67 7.52 -1.08
CA ILE A 715 7.03 7.05 -1.37
C ILE A 715 7.90 7.14 -0.11
N GLU A 716 7.80 8.22 0.67
CA GLU A 716 8.42 8.36 1.99
C GLU A 716 7.97 7.23 2.92
N LEU A 717 6.65 6.97 3.02
CA LEU A 717 6.11 5.88 3.81
C LEU A 717 6.60 4.49 3.33
N TYR A 718 6.76 4.26 2.02
CA TYR A 718 7.36 3.03 1.51
C TYR A 718 8.81 2.88 1.95
N SER A 719 9.63 3.94 1.84
CA SER A 719 11.03 3.95 2.25
C SER A 719 11.17 3.69 3.76
N GLU A 720 10.39 4.39 4.58
CA GLU A 720 10.34 4.21 6.05
C GLU A 720 9.87 2.80 6.43
N MET A 721 8.81 2.26 5.82
CA MET A 721 8.33 0.91 6.10
C MET A 721 9.34 -0.18 5.69
N THR A 722 10.01 0.00 4.56
CA THR A 722 11.10 -0.88 4.09
C THR A 722 12.27 -0.84 5.08
N GLY A 723 12.66 0.37 5.49
CA GLY A 723 13.67 0.61 6.52
C GLY A 723 13.30 0.07 7.90
N LEU A 724 12.03 0.10 8.31
CA LEU A 724 11.53 -0.50 9.56
C LEU A 724 11.56 -2.03 9.53
N PHE A 725 11.38 -2.63 8.36
CA PHE A 725 11.55 -4.08 8.15
C PHE A 725 13.03 -4.51 8.05
N GLY A 726 13.98 -3.60 8.31
CA GLY A 726 15.42 -3.86 8.25
C GLY A 726 15.94 -4.10 6.85
N LEU A 727 15.18 -3.70 5.83
CA LEU A 727 15.62 -3.71 4.45
C LEU A 727 16.16 -2.31 4.13
N GLN A 728 17.43 -2.22 3.76
CA GLN A 728 18.10 -0.98 3.40
C GLN A 728 18.70 -1.13 2.01
N HIS A 729 18.58 -0.07 1.22
CA HIS A 729 19.33 0.10 -0.02
C HIS A 729 20.82 0.31 0.33
N GLU A 730 21.73 0.01 -0.59
CA GLU A 730 23.14 0.40 -0.42
C GLU A 730 23.32 1.92 -0.60
N SER A 731 24.50 2.46 -0.25
CA SER A 731 24.78 3.91 -0.33
C SER A 731 24.42 4.50 -1.70
N TRP A 732 23.83 5.70 -1.71
CA TRP A 732 23.35 6.34 -2.94
C TRP A 732 24.48 6.89 -3.81
N TYR A 733 24.38 6.71 -5.13
CA TYR A 733 25.39 7.16 -6.10
C TYR A 733 25.66 8.68 -6.08
N TYR A 734 24.70 9.50 -5.67
CA TYR A 734 24.84 10.97 -5.69
C TYR A 734 25.76 11.53 -4.59
N HIS A 735 26.09 10.78 -3.53
CA HIS A 735 26.85 11.31 -2.40
C HIS A 735 28.25 11.81 -2.80
N GLU A 736 28.93 11.12 -3.72
CA GLU A 736 30.26 11.52 -4.18
C GLU A 736 30.24 12.83 -4.98
N LEU A 737 29.21 13.03 -5.83
CA LEU A 737 29.01 14.30 -6.51
C LEU A 737 28.65 15.41 -5.52
N LEU A 738 27.84 15.12 -4.50
CA LEU A 738 27.49 16.07 -3.45
C LEU A 738 28.74 16.54 -2.69
N ASP A 739 29.60 15.62 -2.25
CA ASP A 739 30.85 15.94 -1.56
C ASP A 739 31.80 16.74 -2.47
N TYR A 740 31.93 16.32 -3.74
CA TYR A 740 32.78 16.99 -4.71
C TYR A 740 32.33 18.43 -4.97
N VAL A 741 31.04 18.64 -5.26
CA VAL A 741 30.44 19.97 -5.52
C VAL A 741 30.54 20.85 -4.27
N THR A 742 30.26 20.32 -3.09
CA THR A 742 30.32 21.06 -1.82
C THR A 742 31.74 21.55 -1.51
N SER A 743 32.78 20.85 -1.97
CA SER A 743 34.17 21.28 -1.78
C SER A 743 34.65 22.35 -2.78
N ARG A 744 33.85 22.76 -3.77
CA ARG A 744 34.18 23.85 -4.72
C ARG A 744 33.48 25.14 -4.28
N THR A 745 34.13 25.89 -3.40
CA THR A 745 33.62 27.17 -2.85
C THR A 745 34.30 28.41 -3.43
N ASP A 746 35.37 28.24 -4.21
CA ASP A 746 36.21 29.28 -4.79
C ASP A 746 35.68 29.88 -6.10
N ARG A 747 34.73 29.19 -6.75
CA ARG A 747 34.25 29.46 -8.12
C ARG A 747 32.75 29.23 -8.24
N LYS A 748 32.14 29.74 -9.32
CA LYS A 748 30.73 29.42 -9.63
C LYS A 748 30.65 28.01 -10.20
N VAL A 749 29.65 27.23 -9.79
CA VAL A 749 29.38 25.90 -10.34
C VAL A 749 28.08 25.92 -11.15
N VAL A 750 28.06 25.23 -12.29
CA VAL A 750 26.85 24.85 -13.03
C VAL A 750 26.87 23.34 -13.21
N LEU A 751 25.77 22.67 -12.88
CA LEU A 751 25.65 21.24 -13.08
C LEU A 751 24.95 20.96 -14.42
N THR A 752 25.47 20.04 -15.21
CA THR A 752 24.83 19.53 -16.42
C THR A 752 24.88 18.01 -16.45
N GLY A 753 24.09 17.42 -17.35
CA GLY A 753 23.98 15.99 -17.50
C GLY A 753 22.75 15.59 -18.29
N HIS A 754 22.77 14.36 -18.77
CA HIS A 754 21.72 13.76 -19.58
C HIS A 754 21.14 12.52 -18.90
N SER A 755 19.86 12.22 -19.13
CA SER A 755 19.18 11.05 -18.58
C SER A 755 19.34 10.97 -17.05
N MET A 756 19.74 9.81 -16.50
CA MET A 756 20.07 9.62 -15.08
C MET A 756 21.07 10.64 -14.54
N GLY A 757 22.09 11.01 -15.32
CA GLY A 757 23.08 12.01 -14.94
C GLY A 757 22.45 13.40 -14.77
N GLY A 758 21.48 13.73 -15.62
CA GLY A 758 20.64 14.92 -15.46
C GLY A 758 19.74 14.86 -14.22
N GLY A 759 19.18 13.69 -13.89
CA GLY A 759 18.44 13.47 -12.65
C GLY A 759 19.30 13.72 -11.40
N ILE A 760 20.50 13.13 -11.36
CA ILE A 760 21.45 13.29 -10.25
C ILE A 760 21.99 14.73 -10.15
N ALA A 761 22.28 15.38 -11.29
CA ALA A 761 22.69 16.78 -11.33
C ALA A 761 21.63 17.73 -10.72
N ARG A 762 20.33 17.51 -11.01
CA ARG A 762 19.22 18.28 -10.41
C ARG A 762 19.06 17.99 -8.91
N LEU A 763 19.22 16.74 -8.48
CA LEU A 763 19.19 16.36 -7.07
C LEU A 763 20.28 17.10 -6.29
N VAL A 764 21.55 16.99 -6.70
CA VAL A 764 22.68 17.65 -6.03
C VAL A 764 22.58 19.18 -6.14
N GLY A 765 22.17 19.72 -7.29
CA GLY A 765 21.91 21.14 -7.46
C GLY A 765 20.84 21.68 -6.49
N SER A 766 19.76 20.91 -6.29
CA SER A 766 18.70 21.25 -5.32
C SER A 766 19.19 21.21 -3.86
N ILE A 767 20.07 20.26 -3.52
CA ILE A 767 20.66 20.10 -2.18
C ILE A 767 21.63 21.24 -1.85
N VAL A 768 22.57 21.54 -2.74
CA VAL A 768 23.63 22.57 -2.54
C VAL A 768 23.12 23.99 -2.81
N GLY A 769 22.04 24.14 -3.57
CA GLY A 769 21.55 25.43 -4.06
C GLY A 769 22.29 25.91 -5.32
N THR A 770 22.83 24.97 -6.11
CA THR A 770 23.57 25.21 -7.35
C THR A 770 22.65 25.05 -8.56
N THR A 771 22.81 25.89 -9.58
CA THR A 771 22.00 25.81 -10.80
C THR A 771 22.34 24.55 -11.60
N SER A 772 21.33 23.79 -12.01
CA SER A 772 21.46 22.66 -12.93
C SER A 772 20.68 22.91 -14.23
N VAL A 773 21.31 22.61 -15.37
CA VAL A 773 20.70 22.68 -16.72
C VAL A 773 20.91 21.32 -17.36
N THR A 774 19.82 20.61 -17.68
CA THR A 774 19.89 19.16 -17.93
C THR A 774 19.01 18.74 -19.09
N PHE A 775 19.34 17.61 -19.72
CA PHE A 775 18.76 17.15 -20.99
C PHE A 775 18.13 15.78 -20.82
N SER A 776 16.89 15.61 -21.28
CA SER A 776 16.11 14.39 -21.12
C SER A 776 16.09 13.80 -19.67
N PRO A 777 16.11 14.61 -18.59
CA PRO A 777 16.21 14.05 -17.24
C PRO A 777 14.87 13.42 -16.81
N PRO A 778 14.88 12.35 -16.00
CA PRO A 778 13.69 11.95 -15.28
C PRO A 778 13.18 13.09 -14.39
N GLY A 779 11.88 13.07 -14.11
CA GLY A 779 11.29 13.88 -13.05
C GLY A 779 11.85 13.50 -11.67
N PHE A 780 11.51 14.30 -10.67
CA PHE A 780 12.07 14.14 -9.32
C PHE A 780 11.18 14.70 -8.20
N VAL A 781 10.06 15.35 -8.52
CA VAL A 781 9.22 16.05 -7.51
C VAL A 781 8.62 15.08 -6.48
N GLN A 782 8.33 13.84 -6.88
CA GLN A 782 7.72 12.81 -6.05
C GLN A 782 8.79 11.97 -5.33
N SER A 783 9.87 11.56 -6.01
CA SER A 783 11.01 10.83 -5.41
C SER A 783 11.86 11.66 -4.44
N TYR A 784 11.76 13.00 -4.47
CA TYR A 784 12.50 13.93 -3.59
C TYR A 784 12.50 13.55 -2.10
N SER A 785 11.35 13.14 -1.54
CA SER A 785 11.27 12.75 -0.12
C SER A 785 12.17 11.55 0.19
N LYS A 786 12.20 10.54 -0.69
CA LYS A 786 13.04 9.33 -0.54
C LYS A 786 14.51 9.68 -0.42
N LEU A 787 14.99 10.59 -1.28
CA LEU A 787 16.43 10.79 -1.50
C LEU A 787 17.10 11.70 -0.47
N ILE A 788 16.36 12.43 0.38
CA ILE A 788 16.92 13.51 1.22
C ILE A 788 16.94 13.19 2.72
N HIS A 789 16.13 12.26 3.22
CA HIS A 789 16.01 12.02 4.67
C HIS A 789 17.20 11.31 5.33
N HIS A 790 18.18 10.81 4.56
CA HIS A 790 19.37 10.13 5.10
C HIS A 790 20.65 10.45 4.30
N ILE A 791 21.18 11.67 4.43
CA ILE A 791 22.49 12.04 3.88
C ILE A 791 23.55 11.89 4.98
N GLY A 792 24.39 10.86 4.89
CA GLY A 792 25.52 10.65 5.80
C GLY A 792 25.15 10.51 7.29
N GLY A 793 23.93 10.04 7.59
CA GLY A 793 23.40 9.99 8.97
C GLY A 793 22.90 11.34 9.51
N THR A 794 22.94 12.41 8.71
CA THR A 794 22.43 13.74 9.07
C THR A 794 21.11 14.04 8.36
N SER A 795 20.19 14.71 9.06
CA SER A 795 18.90 15.14 8.51
C SER A 795 19.03 16.49 7.78
N MET A 796 19.53 16.49 6.54
CA MET A 796 19.50 17.69 5.71
C MET A 796 18.06 18.08 5.36
N LYS A 797 17.63 19.26 5.82
CA LYS A 797 16.38 19.88 5.39
C LYS A 797 16.64 20.72 4.15
N VAL A 798 16.55 20.10 2.97
CA VAL A 798 16.60 20.81 1.69
C VAL A 798 15.33 21.65 1.55
N ASP A 799 15.46 22.87 1.03
CA ASP A 799 14.30 23.71 0.70
C ASP A 799 13.62 23.20 -0.58
N ARG A 800 12.30 23.00 -0.53
CA ARG A 800 11.50 22.66 -1.71
C ARG A 800 11.49 23.81 -2.72
N THR A 801 11.73 25.07 -2.35
CA THR A 801 11.82 26.14 -3.35
C THR A 801 13.05 25.98 -4.25
N SER A 802 14.17 25.44 -3.75
CA SER A 802 15.38 25.15 -4.54
C SER A 802 15.10 24.20 -5.71
N LEU A 803 14.19 23.22 -5.54
CA LEU A 803 13.75 22.34 -6.63
C LEU A 803 13.19 23.10 -7.85
N HIS A 804 12.51 24.21 -7.59
CA HIS A 804 11.84 24.99 -8.62
C HIS A 804 12.70 26.15 -9.12
N HIS A 805 13.55 26.73 -8.26
CA HIS A 805 14.37 27.90 -8.58
C HIS A 805 15.76 27.58 -9.16
N ARG A 806 16.29 26.36 -8.96
CA ARG A 806 17.66 25.99 -9.38
C ARG A 806 17.73 25.05 -10.58
N ASN A 807 16.61 24.44 -10.96
CA ASN A 807 16.60 23.39 -11.98
C ASN A 807 15.99 23.88 -13.30
N PHE A 808 16.68 23.56 -14.40
CA PHE A 808 16.21 23.71 -15.76
C PHE A 808 16.34 22.36 -16.49
N ALA A 809 15.29 21.93 -17.18
CA ALA A 809 15.26 20.69 -17.94
C ALA A 809 14.78 20.91 -19.38
N VAL A 810 15.55 20.42 -20.36
CA VAL A 810 15.10 20.21 -21.73
C VAL A 810 14.41 18.85 -21.80
N VAL A 811 13.19 18.82 -22.32
CA VAL A 811 12.32 17.66 -22.36
C VAL A 811 11.85 17.43 -23.81
N PRO A 812 12.43 16.47 -24.53
CA PRO A 812 11.93 16.09 -25.85
C PRO A 812 10.52 15.53 -25.78
N GLU A 813 9.69 15.83 -26.79
CA GLU A 813 8.39 15.19 -26.91
C GLU A 813 8.52 13.67 -27.11
N TYR A 814 7.61 12.91 -26.51
CA TYR A 814 7.55 11.44 -26.56
C TYR A 814 8.74 10.69 -25.94
N ASP A 815 9.69 11.35 -25.27
CA ASP A 815 10.69 10.66 -24.46
C ASP A 815 10.05 9.99 -23.22
N PRO A 816 10.04 8.65 -23.11
CA PRO A 816 9.44 7.95 -21.97
C PRO A 816 10.18 8.15 -20.64
N ILE A 817 11.47 8.52 -20.65
CA ILE A 817 12.27 8.70 -19.42
C ILE A 817 11.89 10.00 -18.72
N THR A 818 11.70 11.10 -19.48
CA THR A 818 11.22 12.38 -18.91
C THR A 818 9.81 12.31 -18.32
N MET A 819 9.04 11.27 -18.66
CA MET A 819 7.70 10.98 -18.11
C MET A 819 7.73 10.19 -16.79
N ILE A 820 8.90 9.74 -16.33
CA ILE A 820 9.09 9.11 -15.02
C ILE A 820 9.12 10.23 -13.97
N ASP A 821 8.19 10.20 -13.00
CA ASP A 821 8.00 11.28 -12.00
C ASP A 821 7.64 12.64 -12.64
N ALA A 822 7.20 13.61 -11.84
CA ALA A 822 6.93 14.97 -12.26
C ALA A 822 8.22 15.82 -12.31
N GLN A 823 8.30 16.67 -13.33
CA GLN A 823 9.45 17.55 -13.59
C GLN A 823 9.51 18.73 -12.60
N ALA A 824 10.73 19.07 -12.16
CA ALA A 824 11.00 20.17 -11.23
C ALA A 824 11.65 21.38 -11.92
N GLY A 825 11.22 22.58 -11.54
CA GLY A 825 11.75 23.85 -12.08
C GLY A 825 11.28 24.19 -13.48
N MET A 826 12.10 24.94 -14.21
CA MET A 826 11.78 25.37 -15.57
C MET A 826 11.90 24.19 -16.53
N THR A 827 10.91 24.03 -17.41
CA THR A 827 10.92 22.97 -18.44
C THR A 827 10.79 23.59 -19.83
N GLN A 828 11.79 23.37 -20.68
CA GLN A 828 11.68 23.64 -22.11
C GLN A 828 11.29 22.34 -22.81
N LYS A 829 10.09 22.30 -23.39
CA LYS A 829 9.73 21.23 -24.32
C LYS A 829 10.33 21.51 -25.70
N ILE A 830 10.86 20.48 -26.34
CA ILE A 830 11.33 20.53 -27.72
C ILE A 830 10.67 19.42 -28.54
N SER A 831 10.52 19.59 -29.85
CA SER A 831 10.03 18.52 -30.71
C SER A 831 11.01 17.33 -30.72
N CYS A 832 10.49 16.14 -31.00
CA CYS A 832 11.32 15.00 -31.38
C CYS A 832 11.07 14.71 -32.86
N ASP A 833 12.14 14.60 -33.65
CA ASP A 833 12.08 14.38 -35.10
C ASP A 833 11.88 12.90 -35.47
N THR A 834 11.98 12.00 -34.47
CA THR A 834 11.80 10.54 -34.61
C THR A 834 10.68 9.99 -33.69
N PRO A 835 9.48 10.58 -33.64
CA PRO A 835 8.44 10.21 -32.66
C PRO A 835 7.93 8.77 -32.87
N HIS A 836 8.05 8.24 -34.09
CA HIS A 836 7.74 6.85 -34.44
C HIS A 836 8.73 5.82 -33.86
N LEU A 837 9.92 6.26 -33.42
CA LEU A 837 10.95 5.47 -32.75
C LEU A 837 11.06 5.80 -31.24
N SER A 838 10.13 6.57 -30.69
CA SER A 838 10.09 6.98 -29.26
C SER A 838 10.16 5.80 -28.28
N MET A 839 9.42 4.72 -28.55
CA MET A 839 9.42 3.48 -27.76
C MET A 839 10.77 2.72 -27.82
N GLN A 840 11.65 3.10 -28.74
CA GLN A 840 13.01 2.57 -28.90
C GLN A 840 14.06 3.57 -28.38
N LEU A 841 13.64 4.54 -27.55
CA LEU A 841 14.46 5.59 -26.93
C LEU A 841 15.09 6.61 -27.90
N SER A 842 14.72 6.62 -29.18
CA SER A 842 15.29 7.59 -30.15
C SER A 842 15.05 9.06 -29.79
N CYS A 843 13.92 9.38 -29.14
CA CYS A 843 13.64 10.73 -28.63
C CYS A 843 14.36 11.04 -27.30
N HIS A 844 14.87 10.03 -26.61
CA HIS A 844 15.60 10.21 -25.36
C HIS A 844 17.03 10.71 -25.63
N MET A 845 17.68 10.14 -26.65
CA MET A 845 19.08 10.36 -27.04
C MET A 845 19.47 11.85 -27.10
N LEU A 846 20.61 12.18 -26.49
CA LEU A 846 21.13 13.54 -26.41
C LEU A 846 21.54 14.06 -27.79
N GLU A 847 22.03 13.19 -28.65
CA GLU A 847 22.48 13.49 -30.00
C GLU A 847 21.37 14.11 -30.87
N GLY A 848 20.16 13.55 -30.78
CA GLY A 848 18.97 14.10 -31.44
C GLY A 848 18.53 15.42 -30.80
N THR A 849 18.60 15.52 -29.48
CA THR A 849 18.35 16.76 -28.73
C THR A 849 19.32 17.88 -29.13
N ILE A 850 20.60 17.56 -29.35
CA ILE A 850 21.62 18.52 -29.80
C ILE A 850 21.30 19.03 -31.20
N CYS A 851 21.00 18.15 -32.17
CA CYS A 851 20.62 18.61 -33.51
C CYS A 851 19.35 19.46 -33.49
N ASN A 852 18.29 19.01 -32.81
CA ASN A 852 17.05 19.77 -32.72
C ASN A 852 17.27 21.16 -32.08
N LEU A 853 18.09 21.26 -31.03
CA LEU A 853 18.46 22.55 -30.43
C LEU A 853 19.28 23.43 -31.38
N VAL A 854 20.25 22.88 -32.11
CA VAL A 854 21.03 23.66 -33.10
C VAL A 854 20.14 24.13 -34.26
N GLU A 855 19.20 23.28 -34.72
CA GLU A 855 18.22 23.55 -35.78
C GLU A 855 17.05 24.45 -35.37
N HIS A 856 16.95 24.86 -34.09
CA HIS A 856 15.90 25.78 -33.61
C HIS A 856 16.42 26.93 -32.73
N CYS A 857 17.70 26.93 -32.34
CA CYS A 857 18.37 28.02 -31.64
C CYS A 857 19.59 28.59 -32.42
N GLY A 858 19.94 28.00 -33.56
CA GLY A 858 21.17 28.29 -34.30
C GLY A 858 22.43 27.88 -33.53
N SER A 859 23.59 28.39 -33.97
CA SER A 859 24.86 28.24 -33.24
C SER A 859 25.28 29.59 -32.62
N PRO A 860 24.99 29.86 -31.33
CA PRO A 860 25.29 31.15 -30.70
C PRO A 860 26.77 31.56 -30.69
N ARG A 861 27.67 30.57 -30.81
CA ARG A 861 29.13 30.69 -30.89
C ARG A 861 29.68 30.47 -32.30
N ARG A 862 28.80 30.50 -33.30
CA ARG A 862 29.11 30.30 -34.73
C ARG A 862 30.05 29.12 -35.03
N ARG A 863 29.84 27.99 -34.34
CA ARG A 863 30.78 26.84 -34.33
C ARG A 863 30.26 25.59 -35.04
N ILE A 864 28.96 25.48 -35.28
CA ILE A 864 28.33 24.35 -35.98
C ILE A 864 27.73 24.85 -37.30
N SER A 865 28.10 24.20 -38.42
CA SER A 865 27.59 24.45 -39.77
C SER A 865 26.55 23.44 -40.24
N SER A 866 26.58 22.20 -39.74
CA SER A 866 25.55 21.18 -39.98
C SER A 866 25.40 20.24 -38.77
N CYS A 867 24.22 19.64 -38.61
CA CYS A 867 23.98 18.57 -37.66
C CYS A 867 23.15 17.48 -38.35
N LEU A 868 23.47 16.21 -38.10
CA LEU A 868 22.72 15.08 -38.65
C LEU A 868 22.68 13.93 -37.64
N PHE A 869 21.49 13.69 -37.10
CA PHE A 869 21.19 12.56 -36.22
C PHE A 869 20.65 11.36 -37.03
N LYS A 870 21.13 10.16 -36.73
CA LYS A 870 20.63 8.90 -37.28
C LYS A 870 20.46 7.86 -36.18
N HIS A 871 19.29 7.24 -36.13
CA HIS A 871 18.96 6.14 -35.21
C HIS A 871 18.65 4.86 -36.00
N ASN A 872 19.51 3.85 -35.91
CA ASN A 872 19.37 2.58 -36.62
C ASN A 872 19.62 1.36 -35.72
N ILE A 873 18.53 0.70 -35.32
CA ILE A 873 18.55 -0.46 -34.42
C ILE A 873 19.12 -1.72 -35.10
N ALA A 874 19.14 -1.80 -36.43
CA ALA A 874 19.71 -2.96 -37.12
C ALA A 874 21.19 -3.19 -36.74
N GLY A 875 21.94 -2.10 -36.49
CA GLY A 875 23.31 -2.16 -35.99
C GLY A 875 23.45 -2.88 -34.65
N ALA A 876 22.49 -2.70 -33.72
CA ALA A 876 22.50 -3.40 -32.43
C ALA A 876 22.52 -4.93 -32.63
N THR A 877 21.67 -5.43 -33.53
CA THR A 877 21.60 -6.86 -33.84
C THR A 877 22.83 -7.38 -34.59
N GLU A 878 23.46 -6.57 -35.45
CA GLU A 878 24.64 -6.97 -36.21
C GLU A 878 25.92 -6.99 -35.36
N ASP A 879 26.09 -6.07 -34.41
CA ASP A 879 27.24 -6.07 -33.48
C ASP A 879 27.07 -7.03 -32.29
N MET A 880 25.85 -7.16 -31.75
CA MET A 880 25.59 -7.98 -30.57
C MET A 880 25.57 -9.47 -30.89
N LEU A 881 24.98 -9.89 -32.01
CA LEU A 881 24.78 -11.31 -32.32
C LEU A 881 26.10 -12.10 -32.42
N PRO A 882 27.16 -11.64 -33.12
CA PRO A 882 28.44 -12.36 -33.19
C PRO A 882 29.15 -12.45 -31.84
N ARG A 883 29.15 -11.35 -31.06
CA ARG A 883 29.86 -11.27 -29.77
C ARG A 883 29.17 -12.07 -28.66
N VAL A 884 27.83 -12.08 -28.65
CA VAL A 884 27.04 -12.93 -27.74
C VAL A 884 27.15 -14.39 -28.13
N LEU A 885 27.12 -14.74 -29.43
CA LEU A 885 27.40 -16.12 -29.89
C LEU A 885 28.80 -16.57 -29.47
N ALA A 886 29.83 -15.75 -29.66
CA ALA A 886 31.19 -16.07 -29.22
C ALA A 886 31.29 -16.28 -27.70
N THR A 887 30.56 -15.49 -26.90
CA THR A 887 30.58 -15.60 -25.44
C THR A 887 29.79 -16.82 -24.94
N ILE A 888 28.62 -17.09 -25.50
CA ILE A 888 27.81 -18.28 -25.21
C ILE A 888 28.49 -19.56 -25.71
N SER A 889 29.32 -19.47 -26.76
CA SER A 889 30.06 -20.64 -27.29
C SER A 889 31.16 -21.18 -26.37
N LYS A 890 31.44 -20.52 -25.23
CA LYS A 890 32.41 -21.02 -24.25
C LYS A 890 31.90 -22.33 -23.61
N PRO A 891 32.71 -23.41 -23.60
CA PRO A 891 32.26 -24.74 -23.15
C PRO A 891 31.80 -24.77 -21.69
N GLU A 892 32.36 -23.91 -20.83
CA GLU A 892 32.00 -23.77 -19.42
C GLU A 892 30.51 -23.38 -19.21
N ILE A 893 29.97 -22.53 -20.08
CA ILE A 893 28.56 -22.09 -19.99
C ILE A 893 27.63 -23.22 -20.41
N TYR A 894 27.96 -23.99 -21.45
CA TYR A 894 27.19 -25.17 -21.83
C TYR A 894 27.18 -26.25 -20.75
N VAL A 895 28.31 -26.46 -20.06
CA VAL A 895 28.38 -27.38 -18.91
C VAL A 895 27.48 -26.88 -17.77
N SER A 896 27.58 -25.61 -17.39
CA SER A 896 26.74 -25.02 -16.33
C SER A 896 25.24 -25.05 -16.66
N PHE A 897 24.87 -24.71 -17.90
CA PHE A 897 23.48 -24.80 -18.38
C PHE A 897 22.99 -26.24 -18.42
N GLY A 898 23.80 -27.17 -18.93
CA GLY A 898 23.50 -28.61 -18.96
C GLY A 898 23.29 -29.21 -17.58
N VAL A 899 24.12 -28.83 -16.60
CA VAL A 899 23.97 -29.22 -15.18
C VAL A 899 22.69 -28.62 -14.60
N THR A 900 22.40 -27.34 -14.84
CA THR A 900 21.20 -26.65 -14.32
C THR A 900 19.92 -27.26 -14.89
N VAL A 901 19.88 -27.54 -16.20
CA VAL A 901 18.78 -28.25 -16.87
C VAL A 901 18.65 -29.67 -16.31
N SER A 902 19.75 -30.39 -16.10
CA SER A 902 19.72 -31.75 -15.52
C SER A 902 19.18 -31.77 -14.09
N ILE A 903 19.53 -30.79 -13.26
CA ILE A 903 18.99 -30.62 -11.90
C ILE A 903 17.49 -30.32 -11.97
N ALA A 904 17.06 -29.36 -12.80
CA ALA A 904 15.65 -29.01 -12.98
C ALA A 904 14.81 -30.19 -13.50
N LEU A 905 15.35 -30.95 -14.46
CA LEU A 905 14.72 -32.15 -15.01
C LEU A 905 14.63 -33.25 -13.95
N SER A 906 15.69 -33.46 -13.15
CA SER A 906 15.68 -34.39 -12.00
C SER A 906 14.62 -34.01 -10.96
N MET A 907 14.48 -32.72 -10.65
CA MET A 907 13.43 -32.23 -9.73
C MET A 907 12.01 -32.42 -10.31
N LEU A 908 11.81 -32.19 -11.60
CA LEU A 908 10.54 -32.44 -12.31
C LEU A 908 10.20 -33.93 -12.33
N LEU A 909 11.16 -34.80 -12.65
CA LEU A 909 11.01 -36.25 -12.66
C LEU A 909 10.71 -36.80 -11.25
N ARG A 910 11.41 -36.32 -10.21
CA ARG A 910 11.09 -36.65 -8.80
C ARG A 910 9.69 -36.19 -8.40
N ARG A 911 9.22 -35.01 -8.85
CA ARG A 911 7.83 -34.57 -8.64
C ARG A 911 6.82 -35.45 -9.38
N ARG A 912 7.14 -35.93 -10.58
CA ARG A 912 6.29 -36.87 -11.36
C ARG A 912 6.22 -38.24 -10.67
N HIS A 913 7.35 -38.77 -10.20
CA HIS A 913 7.42 -40.04 -9.45
C HIS A 913 6.68 -39.99 -8.11
N ARG A 914 6.74 -38.88 -7.37
CA ARG A 914 5.94 -38.70 -6.14
C ARG A 914 4.44 -38.66 -6.41
N LYS A 915 4.00 -38.20 -7.59
CA LYS A 915 2.57 -38.27 -7.99
C LYS A 915 2.12 -39.69 -8.35
N MET A 916 2.99 -40.54 -8.90
CA MET A 916 2.66 -41.94 -9.18
C MET A 916 2.67 -42.86 -7.94
N ARG A 917 3.33 -42.45 -6.84
CA ARG A 917 3.37 -43.20 -5.57
C ARG A 917 2.32 -42.75 -4.53
N THR A 918 1.20 -42.19 -4.96
CA THR A 918 -0.01 -42.16 -4.10
C THR A 918 -0.65 -43.55 -4.11
N PRO A 919 -0.81 -44.25 -2.96
CA PRO A 919 -1.42 -45.57 -2.95
C PRO A 919 -2.90 -45.49 -3.33
N LEU A 920 -3.38 -46.45 -4.11
CA LEU A 920 -4.82 -46.63 -4.34
C LEU A 920 -5.51 -46.85 -2.99
N SER A 921 -6.62 -46.16 -2.78
CA SER A 921 -7.55 -46.43 -1.68
C SER A 921 -8.07 -47.86 -1.78
N SER A 922 -7.90 -48.67 -0.73
CA SER A 922 -8.52 -49.99 -0.64
C SER A 922 -10.05 -49.87 -0.55
N PRO A 923 -10.81 -50.83 -1.12
CA PRO A 923 -12.27 -50.76 -1.12
C PRO A 923 -12.86 -51.05 0.26
N SER A 924 -13.97 -50.37 0.56
CA SER A 924 -14.71 -50.45 1.81
C SER A 924 -15.19 -51.85 2.17
N ASN A 925 -14.98 -52.24 3.42
CA ASN A 925 -15.52 -53.46 4.02
C ASN A 925 -17.04 -53.28 4.22
N ARG A 926 -17.85 -53.84 3.31
CA ARG A 926 -19.32 -53.76 3.35
C ARG A 926 -19.85 -54.67 4.48
N ARG A 927 -20.63 -54.11 5.42
CA ARG A 927 -21.29 -54.85 6.52
C ARG A 927 -22.10 -56.04 5.99
N LYS A 928 -21.90 -57.22 6.59
CA LYS A 928 -22.83 -58.36 6.50
C LYS A 928 -24.21 -57.98 7.06
N LYS A 929 -25.27 -58.30 6.31
CA LYS A 929 -26.52 -58.83 6.87
C LYS A 929 -27.22 -59.69 5.80
N ASN A 930 -27.30 -60.99 6.07
CA ASN A 930 -28.28 -62.02 5.66
C ASN A 930 -29.08 -61.78 4.35
N ASN A 931 -29.12 -62.70 3.38
CA ASN A 931 -29.68 -64.05 3.56
C ASN A 931 -29.45 -65.01 2.35
N ILE A 932 -29.31 -66.32 2.66
CA ILE A 932 -29.90 -67.51 1.98
C ILE A 932 -29.33 -68.06 0.64
N SER A 933 -29.21 -69.40 0.64
CA SER A 933 -29.17 -70.43 -0.43
C SER A 933 -28.05 -70.53 -1.48
N GLY A 934 -27.42 -71.72 -1.52
CA GLY A 934 -27.52 -72.59 -2.71
C GLY A 934 -26.28 -72.79 -3.61
N PHE A 935 -25.51 -73.86 -3.35
CA PHE A 935 -24.71 -74.59 -4.36
C PHE A 935 -25.64 -75.45 -5.28
N PRO A 936 -25.18 -76.10 -6.37
CA PRO A 936 -24.37 -75.62 -7.51
C PRO A 936 -24.82 -76.21 -8.89
N HIS A 937 -24.24 -75.78 -10.03
CA HIS A 937 -23.54 -76.66 -11.01
C HIS A 937 -23.10 -76.00 -12.33
N SER A 938 -21.89 -76.41 -12.74
CA SER A 938 -21.20 -76.51 -14.04
C SER A 938 -21.75 -75.99 -15.40
N SER A 939 -20.76 -75.60 -16.23
CA SER A 939 -20.53 -76.00 -17.65
C SER A 939 -20.95 -75.09 -18.83
N ARG A 940 -19.91 -74.81 -19.63
CA ARG A 940 -19.81 -74.82 -21.11
C ARG A 940 -20.38 -73.68 -21.99
N ASP A 941 -19.41 -73.08 -22.69
CA ASP A 941 -19.28 -72.99 -24.15
C ASP A 941 -20.00 -71.93 -25.01
N LEU A 942 -19.24 -71.56 -26.06
CA LEU A 942 -19.60 -71.04 -27.38
C LEU A 942 -19.81 -69.53 -27.58
N GLN A 943 -19.65 -69.15 -28.86
CA GLN A 943 -19.09 -67.88 -29.34
C GLN A 943 -20.09 -67.21 -30.36
N PRO A 944 -19.66 -66.40 -31.34
CA PRO A 944 -20.18 -65.03 -31.67
C PRO A 944 -21.35 -65.07 -32.73
N PRO A 945 -21.80 -64.00 -33.47
CA PRO A 945 -21.12 -62.73 -33.82
C PRO A 945 -21.96 -61.41 -34.00
N HIS A 946 -21.19 -60.37 -34.41
CA HIS A 946 -21.49 -59.04 -35.00
C HIS A 946 -22.56 -59.02 -36.16
N PRO A 947 -23.07 -57.86 -36.70
CA PRO A 947 -22.30 -56.62 -37.02
C PRO A 947 -23.00 -55.21 -37.14
N SER A 948 -22.18 -54.18 -37.50
CA SER A 948 -22.53 -52.97 -38.30
C SER A 948 -23.24 -51.76 -37.61
N LEU A 949 -23.20 -50.47 -38.04
CA LEU A 949 -22.59 -49.76 -39.21
C LEU A 949 -22.58 -48.19 -39.00
N TYR A 950 -21.93 -47.43 -39.92
CA TYR A 950 -21.90 -45.95 -40.15
C TYR A 950 -21.22 -44.98 -39.12
N VAL A 951 -20.54 -43.84 -39.43
CA VAL A 951 -19.68 -43.25 -40.52
C VAL A 951 -19.91 -41.72 -40.71
N ARG A 952 -18.82 -40.98 -41.03
CA ARG A 952 -18.62 -39.52 -41.37
C ARG A 952 -18.63 -38.52 -40.19
N ARG A 953 -17.64 -37.64 -39.94
CA ARG A 953 -16.59 -36.88 -40.71
C ARG A 953 -17.02 -35.45 -41.09
N ASN A 954 -16.34 -34.44 -40.53
CA ASN A 954 -15.74 -33.29 -41.26
C ASN A 954 -14.90 -32.39 -40.34
N SER A 955 -14.14 -31.47 -40.95
CA SER A 955 -12.99 -30.74 -40.39
C SER A 955 -12.84 -29.35 -41.05
N VAL A 956 -11.90 -28.53 -40.54
CA VAL A 956 -11.46 -27.20 -41.07
C VAL A 956 -12.52 -26.10 -40.79
N ILE A 957 -12.20 -24.86 -40.38
CA ILE A 957 -10.95 -24.07 -40.30
C ILE A 957 -10.55 -23.81 -38.84
#